data_AF-A0A316GD65-F1
#
_entry.id   AF-A0A316GD65-F1
#
_cell.length_a   1.000
_cell.length_b   1.000
_cell.length_c   1.000
_cell.angle_alpha   90.00
_cell.angle_beta   90.00
_cell.angle_gamma   90.00
#
_symmetry.space_group_name_H-M   'P 1'
#
loop_
_entity.id
_entity.type
_entity.pdbx_description
1 polymer ?
#
loop_
_entity_poly.entity_id
_entity_poly.type
_entity_poly.pdbx_seq_one_letter_code
_entity_poly.pdbx_strand_id
1 'polypeptide(L)'
;MGRSEPYYSVPSARTEPAMTGTQDLESLGARQALDALWRGKMLIAAIAAAGAILALAFALVMTPTYDGRVRIALETRNMAQDAGAGQNEETEISNATFLTEMQVLRSPVLLAKVAEELNLASVPEFGAADAPALPWFSDGEALAPVSPQQVVERLGKHVQVLRDGTSYVITIVTTSEDPELAAAIGNEVAEQYIAWQHGRRQTSLLRMTDWLETRIETIRAQLEEAEERVASTRSSNLAESGVTQGALETRLASTNDELTRLRTELAAHEVRFEEFERLKAAGSDAATAVPAESDTISSLKQRLAELGANKVDMIANAGSGTDRIDRIEEYETIVRQELSAAIETQLSSLRNIAVRQVELASAEVRNIEEQLQTLSEGSLVLRQQEREVSSLQDVYSNLLTLRNQSDARQPMPVVEASLLATADVPGDPSSPRTKLIVVIGGLLGLLIGLGWIGFRHLTNPGRLLRETVEREFRLPLLAEVPRGKLGGGGVSEWMHRPEGVAFVEAMRQVRTSLLFSATSEPKVVMVTSADAGDGKTTMTIALATLYASVGKRVLVLDGDLRRSNLTSLTTKNEEQNLTALLNGDVSVEESIVLDPDLKFDVLTFANSMTPASVDALSMPSFEALIRRLRASYDLVLIDTPPVSFASDALVIGTLVDASLFVTRNGGTRLDSVRRALSRLLEMKIPLAGVIDNMTSETSMQTRYPSDPRPDTWQRPLSSNAVQYRQSVAYQVPAENFHSARSIGPRRMGRP
;
A
#
# COMPACT_ATOMS: atom_id res chain seq x y z
N MET A 1 69.71 -71.57 -9.35
CA MET A 1 68.93 -71.53 -8.09
C MET A 1 68.83 -70.09 -7.64
N GLY A 2 67.62 -69.61 -7.36
CA GLY A 2 67.37 -68.24 -6.88
C GLY A 2 66.13 -67.62 -7.54
N ARG A 3 65.03 -67.56 -6.79
CA ARG A 3 63.72 -66.98 -7.15
C ARG A 3 63.83 -65.47 -7.35
N SER A 4 62.99 -64.91 -8.22
CA SER A 4 62.62 -63.49 -8.21
C SER A 4 61.12 -63.36 -8.49
N GLU A 5 60.37 -62.98 -7.47
CA GLU A 5 58.96 -62.56 -7.52
C GLU A 5 58.80 -61.24 -8.28
N PRO A 6 57.68 -61.00 -8.98
CA PRO A 6 57.31 -59.66 -9.40
C PRO A 6 56.38 -58.98 -8.37
N TYR A 7 56.82 -57.77 -8.01
CA TYR A 7 56.19 -56.72 -7.22
C TYR A 7 54.67 -56.57 -7.38
N TYR A 8 53.92 -56.68 -6.28
CA TYR A 8 52.63 -56.02 -6.08
C TYR A 8 52.84 -54.79 -5.19
N SER A 9 52.75 -53.59 -5.77
CA SER A 9 52.66 -52.33 -5.02
C SER A 9 51.20 -52.00 -4.76
N VAL A 10 50.75 -52.22 -3.52
CA VAL A 10 49.48 -51.72 -3.00
C VAL A 10 49.63 -50.22 -2.74
N PRO A 11 48.78 -49.33 -3.30
CA PRO A 11 48.72 -47.96 -2.83
C PRO A 11 48.01 -47.96 -1.48
N SER A 12 48.71 -47.52 -0.44
CA SER A 12 48.14 -47.22 0.88
C SER A 12 47.00 -46.20 0.73
N ALA A 13 45.76 -46.63 0.93
CA ALA A 13 44.64 -45.72 1.08
C ALA A 13 44.82 -44.97 2.40
N ARG A 14 45.14 -43.68 2.28
CA ARG A 14 45.02 -42.69 3.35
C ARG A 14 43.59 -42.72 3.88
N THR A 15 43.45 -42.79 5.19
CA THR A 15 42.23 -42.40 5.90
C THR A 15 42.03 -40.90 5.72
N GLU A 16 41.29 -40.51 4.68
CA GLU A 16 40.66 -39.19 4.58
C GLU A 16 39.24 -39.24 5.17
N PRO A 17 38.79 -38.11 5.76
CA PRO A 17 37.70 -38.09 6.73
C PRO A 17 36.33 -38.31 6.06
N ALA A 18 35.34 -38.70 6.86
CA ALA A 18 33.96 -38.88 6.44
C ALA A 18 33.47 -37.66 5.63
N MET A 19 33.29 -37.86 4.33
CA MET A 19 32.69 -36.89 3.42
C MET A 19 31.25 -36.64 3.87
N THR A 20 30.99 -35.41 4.31
CA THR A 20 29.65 -34.84 4.51
C THR A 20 28.89 -34.84 3.19
N GLY A 21 28.24 -35.97 2.88
CA GLY A 21 27.58 -36.27 1.60
C GLY A 21 26.36 -35.42 1.24
N THR A 22 26.09 -34.32 1.92
CA THR A 22 24.96 -33.43 1.61
C THR A 22 25.38 -32.12 0.94
N GLN A 23 26.57 -31.57 1.26
CA GLN A 23 27.02 -30.28 0.68
C GLN A 23 27.58 -30.41 -0.75
N ASP A 24 28.25 -31.52 -1.07
CA ASP A 24 28.81 -31.72 -2.42
C ASP A 24 27.72 -31.99 -3.47
N LEU A 25 26.63 -32.67 -3.11
CA LEU A 25 25.50 -32.96 -4.01
C LEU A 25 24.76 -31.69 -4.43
N GLU A 26 24.57 -30.73 -3.52
CA GLU A 26 23.96 -29.44 -3.84
C GLU A 26 24.87 -28.59 -4.74
N SER A 27 26.19 -28.60 -4.49
CA SER A 27 27.16 -27.85 -5.31
C SER A 27 27.30 -28.41 -6.74
N LEU A 28 27.15 -29.73 -6.91
CA LEU A 28 27.18 -30.42 -8.19
C LEU A 28 25.91 -30.15 -9.01
N GLY A 29 24.74 -30.15 -8.38
CA GLY A 29 23.48 -29.76 -9.03
C GLY A 29 23.48 -28.32 -9.50
N ALA A 30 24.03 -27.40 -8.69
CA ALA A 30 24.11 -25.97 -9.03
C ALA A 30 25.01 -25.70 -10.25
N ARG A 31 26.17 -26.35 -10.35
CA ARG A 31 27.06 -26.22 -11.52
C ARG A 31 26.43 -26.79 -12.80
N GLN A 32 25.75 -27.93 -12.69
CA GLN A 32 25.07 -28.55 -13.84
C GLN A 32 23.87 -27.72 -14.33
N ALA A 33 23.12 -27.11 -13.41
CA ALA A 33 22.06 -26.16 -13.73
C ALA A 33 22.63 -24.92 -14.43
N LEU A 34 23.76 -24.38 -13.96
CA LEU A 34 24.42 -23.23 -14.58
C LEU A 34 24.85 -23.52 -16.03
N ASP A 35 25.43 -24.70 -16.28
CA ASP A 35 25.82 -25.13 -17.63
C ASP A 35 24.61 -25.39 -18.55
N ALA A 36 23.51 -25.91 -18.00
CA ALA A 36 22.25 -26.05 -18.74
C ALA A 36 21.68 -24.69 -19.16
N LEU A 37 21.70 -23.71 -18.25
CA LEU A 37 21.28 -22.34 -18.53
C LEU A 37 22.19 -21.65 -19.55
N TRP A 38 23.52 -21.84 -19.45
CA TRP A 38 24.48 -21.23 -20.37
C TRP A 38 24.34 -21.77 -21.80
N ARG A 39 24.04 -23.06 -21.96
CA ARG A 39 23.76 -23.67 -23.27
C ARG A 39 22.40 -23.24 -23.83
N GLY A 40 21.42 -23.00 -22.96
CA GLY A 40 20.09 -22.54 -23.34
C GLY A 40 19.96 -21.03 -23.52
N LYS A 41 21.03 -20.24 -23.33
CA LYS A 41 20.98 -18.77 -23.32
C LYS A 41 20.31 -18.14 -24.54
N MET A 42 20.49 -18.71 -25.73
CA MET A 42 19.85 -18.21 -26.96
C MET A 42 18.33 -18.44 -26.95
N LEU A 43 17.89 -19.57 -26.37
CA LEU A 43 16.46 -19.89 -26.25
C LEU A 43 15.80 -19.09 -25.11
N ILE A 44 16.50 -18.87 -23.99
CA ILE A 44 16.05 -17.95 -22.93
C ILE A 44 15.91 -16.55 -23.48
N ALA A 45 16.93 -16.06 -24.19
CA ALA A 45 16.91 -14.74 -24.81
C ALA A 45 15.78 -14.64 -25.84
N ALA A 46 15.52 -15.68 -26.63
CA ALA A 46 14.41 -15.70 -27.59
C ALA A 46 13.03 -15.63 -26.91
N ILE A 47 12.81 -16.37 -25.81
CA ILE A 47 11.53 -16.34 -25.08
C ILE A 47 11.35 -15.01 -24.33
N ALA A 48 12.42 -14.48 -23.73
CA ALA A 48 12.41 -13.16 -23.11
C ALA A 48 12.13 -12.06 -24.15
N ALA A 49 12.76 -12.13 -25.33
CA ALA A 49 12.49 -11.21 -26.43
C ALA A 49 11.06 -11.35 -26.95
N ALA A 50 10.54 -12.56 -27.10
CA ALA A 50 9.14 -12.79 -27.50
C ALA A 50 8.16 -12.23 -26.46
N GLY A 51 8.42 -12.40 -25.16
CA GLY A 51 7.64 -11.81 -24.08
C GLY A 51 7.66 -10.27 -24.09
N ALA A 52 8.83 -9.68 -24.33
CA ALA A 52 8.99 -8.24 -24.49
C ALA A 52 8.26 -7.70 -25.75
N ILE A 53 8.32 -8.42 -26.87
CA ILE A 53 7.61 -8.08 -28.12
C ILE A 53 6.10 -8.18 -27.93
N LEU A 54 5.61 -9.22 -27.25
CA LEU A 54 4.19 -9.39 -26.97
C LEU A 54 3.68 -8.31 -26.01
N ALA A 55 4.46 -7.97 -24.99
CA ALA A 55 4.16 -6.87 -24.08
C ALA A 55 4.20 -5.50 -24.78
N LEU A 56 5.10 -5.30 -25.75
CA LEU A 56 5.12 -4.11 -26.60
C LEU A 56 3.88 -4.06 -27.50
N ALA A 57 3.53 -5.16 -28.16
CA ALA A 57 2.32 -5.25 -28.98
C ALA A 57 1.07 -4.96 -28.16
N PHE A 58 0.98 -5.51 -26.94
CA PHE A 58 -0.11 -5.23 -26.01
C PHE A 58 -0.15 -3.74 -25.59
N ALA A 59 1.00 -3.15 -25.26
CA ALA A 59 1.08 -1.74 -24.89
C ALA A 59 0.74 -0.79 -26.06
N LEU A 60 0.95 -1.21 -27.31
CA LEU A 60 0.57 -0.47 -28.51
C LEU A 60 -0.93 -0.57 -28.86
N VAL A 61 -1.63 -1.59 -28.33
CA VAL A 61 -3.08 -1.78 -28.53
C VAL A 61 -3.90 -1.02 -27.49
N MET A 62 -3.36 -0.79 -26.29
CA MET A 62 -4.01 0.03 -25.26
C MET A 62 -4.14 1.49 -25.70
N THR A 63 -5.28 2.10 -25.42
CA THR A 63 -5.49 3.52 -25.69
C THR A 63 -4.56 4.35 -24.79
N PRO A 64 -3.76 5.27 -25.37
CA PRO A 64 -2.94 6.18 -24.58
C PRO A 64 -3.85 7.16 -23.85
N THR A 65 -3.55 7.42 -22.59
CA THR A 65 -4.22 8.43 -21.77
C THR A 65 -3.21 9.44 -21.30
N TYR A 66 -3.67 10.67 -21.10
CA TYR A 66 -2.87 11.84 -20.77
C TYR A 66 -3.40 12.47 -19.49
N ASP A 67 -2.50 12.92 -18.62
CA ASP A 67 -2.85 13.54 -17.34
C ASP A 67 -2.64 15.06 -17.41
N GLY A 68 -3.72 15.84 -17.36
CA GLY A 68 -3.67 17.27 -17.07
C GLY A 68 -3.47 17.50 -15.57
N ARG A 69 -2.61 18.44 -15.18
CA ARG A 69 -2.35 18.76 -13.77
C ARG A 69 -2.53 20.25 -13.50
N VAL A 70 -3.53 20.58 -12.70
CA VAL A 70 -3.77 21.94 -12.22
C VAL A 70 -3.44 22.03 -10.74
N ARG A 71 -2.79 23.11 -10.33
CA ARG A 71 -2.45 23.35 -8.93
C ARG A 71 -3.18 24.58 -8.42
N ILE A 72 -3.91 24.42 -7.33
CA ILE A 72 -4.63 25.47 -6.62
C ILE A 72 -4.04 25.58 -5.23
N ALA A 73 -3.70 26.78 -4.79
CA ALA A 73 -3.33 27.04 -3.40
C ALA A 73 -4.55 27.54 -2.62
N LEU A 74 -4.73 27.04 -1.40
CA LEU A 74 -5.69 27.59 -0.46
C LEU A 74 -4.97 28.57 0.46
N GLU A 75 -5.30 29.85 0.32
CA GLU A 75 -4.73 30.92 1.13
C GLU A 75 -5.73 31.38 2.20
N THR A 76 -5.30 31.41 3.46
CA THR A 76 -5.99 32.15 4.52
C THR A 76 -5.39 33.54 4.61
N ARG A 77 -6.07 34.55 4.07
CA ARG A 77 -5.61 35.93 4.20
C ARG A 77 -5.96 36.44 5.60
N ASN A 78 -4.99 36.44 6.50
CA ASN A 78 -5.16 36.91 7.87
C ASN A 78 -5.18 38.44 7.93
N MET A 79 -6.31 39.03 8.31
CA MET A 79 -6.46 40.47 8.57
C MET A 79 -5.69 40.96 9.82
N ALA A 80 -5.28 40.06 10.72
CA ALA A 80 -4.64 40.46 11.99
C ALA A 80 -3.26 41.11 11.81
N GLN A 81 -2.60 40.93 10.66
CA GLN A 81 -1.26 41.47 10.42
C GLN A 81 -1.23 42.97 10.05
N ASP A 82 -2.30 43.52 9.48
CA ASP A 82 -2.35 44.94 9.08
C ASP A 82 -2.87 45.87 10.19
N ALA A 83 -3.39 45.33 11.31
CA ALA A 83 -3.97 46.11 12.41
C ALA A 83 -3.05 46.30 13.64
N GLY A 84 -1.76 45.92 13.56
CA GLY A 84 -0.76 46.30 14.56
C GLY A 84 -0.91 45.70 15.97
N ALA A 85 -1.73 44.66 16.16
CA ALA A 85 -1.93 44.02 17.46
C ALA A 85 -1.52 42.54 17.43
N GLY A 86 -0.36 42.27 18.06
CA GLY A 86 -0.08 41.09 18.89
C GLY A 86 -0.42 39.67 18.42
N GLN A 87 0.65 38.86 18.37
CA GLN A 87 0.71 37.39 18.33
C GLN A 87 0.41 36.70 16.99
N ASN A 88 1.49 36.12 16.45
CA ASN A 88 1.50 35.15 15.36
C ASN A 88 0.83 33.84 15.81
N GLU A 89 -0.49 33.81 15.84
CA GLU A 89 -1.19 32.55 15.61
C GLU A 89 -1.33 32.42 14.08
N GLU A 90 -0.41 31.68 13.46
CA GLU A 90 -0.70 31.07 12.17
C GLU A 90 -1.95 30.22 12.39
N THR A 91 -3.12 30.74 12.00
CA THR A 91 -4.35 29.98 11.95
C THR A 91 -4.14 28.85 10.93
N GLU A 92 -3.62 27.71 11.40
CA GLU A 92 -3.50 26.52 10.58
C GLU A 92 -4.89 26.21 10.01
N ILE A 93 -5.00 26.13 8.69
CA ILE A 93 -6.22 25.60 8.07
C ILE A 93 -6.39 24.19 8.61
N SER A 94 -7.45 23.98 9.40
CA SER A 94 -7.76 22.66 9.95
C SER A 94 -7.80 21.63 8.82
N ASN A 95 -7.19 20.47 9.06
CA ASN A 95 -7.18 19.38 8.09
C ASN A 95 -8.62 19.00 7.66
N ALA A 96 -9.61 19.18 8.54
CA ALA A 96 -11.02 18.97 8.22
C ALA A 96 -11.56 19.95 7.16
N THR A 97 -11.18 21.23 7.24
CA THR A 97 -11.54 22.26 6.25
C THR A 97 -10.89 21.93 4.90
N PHE A 98 -9.61 21.54 4.90
CA PHE A 98 -8.90 21.16 3.67
C PHE A 98 -9.55 19.97 2.97
N LEU A 99 -9.89 18.91 3.72
CA LEU A 99 -10.59 17.73 3.18
C LEU A 99 -11.99 18.07 2.66
N THR A 100 -12.66 19.03 3.30
CA THR A 100 -13.96 19.51 2.83
C THR A 100 -13.82 20.21 1.48
N GLU A 101 -12.82 21.08 1.29
CA GLU A 101 -12.57 21.74 0.00
C GLU A 101 -12.19 20.74 -1.11
N MET A 102 -11.40 19.70 -0.78
CA MET A 102 -11.13 18.61 -1.73
C MET A 102 -12.39 17.84 -2.15
N GLN A 103 -13.36 17.66 -1.24
CA GLN A 103 -14.65 17.04 -1.58
C GLN A 103 -15.52 17.95 -2.44
N VAL A 104 -15.49 19.26 -2.21
CA VAL A 104 -16.20 20.24 -3.05
C VAL A 104 -15.70 20.18 -4.49
N LEU A 105 -14.38 20.05 -4.71
CA LEU A 105 -13.80 19.88 -6.04
C LEU A 105 -14.25 18.59 -6.75
N ARG A 106 -14.68 17.57 -6.01
CA ARG A 106 -15.26 16.32 -6.55
C ARG A 106 -16.79 16.32 -6.54
N SER A 107 -17.42 17.44 -6.20
CA SER A 107 -18.87 17.56 -6.12
C SER A 107 -19.53 17.30 -7.48
N PRO A 108 -20.57 16.46 -7.56
CA PRO A 108 -21.35 16.26 -8.79
C PRO A 108 -21.91 17.57 -9.36
N VAL A 109 -22.21 18.56 -8.52
CA VAL A 109 -22.74 19.86 -8.95
C VAL A 109 -21.71 20.67 -9.72
N LEU A 110 -20.44 20.62 -9.29
CA LEU A 110 -19.35 21.32 -9.96
C LEU A 110 -18.97 20.58 -11.25
N LEU A 111 -18.83 19.25 -11.17
CA LEU A 111 -18.53 18.42 -12.33
C LEU A 111 -19.64 18.44 -13.40
N ALA A 112 -20.91 18.65 -13.02
CA ALA A 112 -22.00 18.86 -13.98
C ALA A 112 -21.81 20.12 -14.83
N LYS A 113 -21.37 21.22 -14.21
CA LYS A 113 -21.09 22.47 -14.94
C LYS A 113 -19.89 22.31 -15.89
N VAL A 114 -18.84 21.65 -15.43
CA VAL A 114 -17.67 21.33 -16.27
C VAL A 114 -18.08 20.47 -17.47
N ALA A 115 -18.93 19.46 -17.25
CA ALA A 115 -19.42 18.59 -18.31
C ALA A 115 -20.30 19.31 -19.33
N GLU A 116 -21.07 20.31 -18.88
CA GLU A 116 -21.90 21.17 -19.74
C GLU A 116 -21.04 22.15 -20.55
N GLU A 117 -20.12 22.87 -19.90
CA GLU A 117 -19.27 23.89 -20.53
C GLU A 117 -18.35 23.29 -21.62
N LEU A 118 -17.73 22.15 -21.33
CA LEU A 118 -16.88 21.43 -22.28
C LEU A 118 -17.68 20.51 -23.23
N ASN A 119 -19.01 20.49 -23.11
CA ASN A 119 -19.91 19.64 -23.90
C ASN A 119 -19.45 18.17 -23.95
N LEU A 120 -19.09 17.61 -22.79
CA LEU A 120 -18.49 16.27 -22.68
C LEU A 120 -19.43 15.16 -23.15
N ALA A 121 -20.75 15.40 -23.18
CA ALA A 121 -21.73 14.46 -23.72
C ALA A 121 -21.50 14.16 -25.22
N SER A 122 -20.83 15.06 -25.96
CA SER A 122 -20.48 14.87 -27.37
C SER A 122 -19.17 14.10 -27.58
N VAL A 123 -18.35 13.98 -26.55
CA VAL A 123 -17.05 13.28 -26.61
C VAL A 123 -17.29 11.78 -26.41
N PRO A 124 -16.79 10.89 -27.29
CA PRO A 124 -17.01 9.45 -27.20
C PRO A 124 -16.58 8.84 -25.85
N GLU A 125 -15.48 9.33 -25.27
CA GLU A 125 -14.96 8.90 -23.96
C GLU A 125 -15.99 9.03 -22.82
N PHE A 126 -16.82 10.07 -22.84
CA PHE A 126 -17.78 10.36 -21.77
C PHE A 126 -19.24 10.10 -22.19
N GLY A 127 -19.56 10.29 -23.46
CA GLY A 127 -20.92 10.25 -24.02
C GLY A 127 -21.33 8.97 -24.74
N ALA A 128 -20.40 8.06 -25.09
CA ALA A 128 -20.75 6.80 -25.76
C ALA A 128 -21.14 5.71 -24.74
N ALA A 129 -22.23 4.98 -24.98
CA ALA A 129 -22.55 3.81 -24.16
C ALA A 129 -21.44 2.74 -24.29
N ASP A 130 -21.25 1.91 -23.27
CA ASP A 130 -20.15 0.93 -23.27
C ASP A 130 -20.31 -0.03 -24.46
N ALA A 131 -19.35 0.00 -25.39
CA ALA A 131 -19.30 -0.98 -26.47
C ALA A 131 -19.02 -2.38 -25.88
N PRO A 132 -19.66 -3.46 -26.38
CA PRO A 132 -19.37 -4.80 -25.90
C PRO A 132 -17.88 -5.13 -26.09
N ALA A 133 -17.27 -5.76 -25.09
CA ALA A 133 -15.82 -6.02 -24.99
C ALA A 133 -15.21 -6.87 -26.13
N LEU A 134 -16.03 -7.35 -27.07
CA LEU A 134 -15.63 -8.17 -28.20
C LEU A 134 -16.24 -7.60 -29.50
N PRO A 135 -15.41 -7.05 -30.42
CA PRO A 135 -15.87 -6.31 -31.60
C PRO A 135 -16.58 -7.17 -32.66
N TRP A 136 -16.69 -8.48 -32.46
CA TRP A 136 -17.35 -9.44 -33.35
C TRP A 136 -18.84 -9.69 -32.99
N PHE A 137 -19.34 -9.06 -31.92
CA PHE A 137 -20.75 -9.13 -31.49
C PHE A 137 -21.50 -7.79 -31.61
N SER A 138 -20.86 -6.71 -32.08
CA SER A 138 -21.55 -5.43 -32.27
C SER A 138 -22.28 -5.43 -33.60
N ASP A 139 -23.56 -5.81 -33.60
CA ASP A 139 -24.50 -5.31 -34.61
C ASP A 139 -24.52 -3.78 -34.47
N GLY A 140 -24.37 -3.08 -35.59
CA GLY A 140 -24.13 -1.63 -35.65
C GLY A 140 -25.30 -0.73 -35.21
N GLU A 141 -25.90 -1.00 -34.05
CA GLU A 141 -26.80 -0.08 -33.37
C GLU A 141 -26.00 1.10 -32.80
N ALA A 142 -26.41 2.30 -33.18
CA ALA A 142 -25.87 3.53 -32.62
C ALA A 142 -26.09 3.53 -31.09
N LEU A 143 -25.00 3.59 -30.34
CA LEU A 143 -24.98 3.64 -28.89
C LEU A 143 -25.92 4.77 -28.42
N ALA A 144 -26.91 4.44 -27.60
CA ALA A 144 -27.86 5.41 -27.07
C ALA A 144 -27.11 6.53 -26.31
N PRO A 145 -27.54 7.81 -26.44
CA PRO A 145 -26.90 8.90 -25.74
C PRO A 145 -27.01 8.71 -24.23
N VAL A 146 -25.86 8.80 -23.57
CA VAL A 146 -25.71 8.61 -22.12
C VAL A 146 -26.38 9.76 -21.36
N SER A 147 -27.04 9.47 -20.24
CA SER A 147 -27.69 10.51 -19.43
C SER A 147 -26.67 11.51 -18.86
N PRO A 148 -27.03 12.80 -18.66
CA PRO A 148 -26.12 13.79 -18.08
C PRO A 148 -25.53 13.36 -16.73
N GLN A 149 -26.27 12.61 -15.92
CA GLN A 149 -25.79 12.08 -14.63
C GLN A 149 -24.67 11.04 -14.80
N GLN A 150 -24.77 10.17 -15.81
CA GLN A 150 -23.74 9.17 -16.11
C GLN A 150 -22.47 9.83 -16.69
N VAL A 151 -22.61 10.91 -17.46
CA VAL A 151 -21.46 11.72 -17.93
C VAL A 151 -20.70 12.30 -16.74
N VAL A 152 -21.41 12.85 -15.75
CA VAL A 152 -20.81 13.38 -14.52
C VAL A 152 -20.14 12.28 -13.68
N GLU A 153 -20.75 11.10 -13.57
CA GLU A 153 -20.14 9.96 -12.87
C GLU A 153 -18.84 9.50 -13.55
N ARG A 154 -18.84 9.41 -14.89
CA ARG A 154 -17.65 9.08 -15.68
C ARG A 154 -16.58 10.14 -15.53
N LEU A 155 -16.93 11.42 -15.63
CA LEU A 155 -16.00 12.52 -15.37
C LEU A 155 -15.41 12.43 -13.96
N GLY A 156 -16.22 12.12 -12.95
CA GLY A 156 -15.77 11.94 -11.57
C GLY A 156 -14.71 10.83 -11.39
N LYS A 157 -14.69 9.81 -12.28
CA LYS A 157 -13.65 8.77 -12.28
C LYS A 157 -12.34 9.25 -12.92
N HIS A 158 -12.41 10.22 -13.82
CA HIS A 158 -11.27 10.81 -14.54
C HIS A 158 -10.67 12.01 -13.80
N VAL A 159 -11.35 12.58 -12.79
CA VAL A 159 -10.86 13.69 -11.96
C VAL A 159 -10.38 13.17 -10.60
N GLN A 160 -9.08 13.26 -10.35
CA GLN A 160 -8.45 12.93 -9.07
C GLN A 160 -7.92 14.18 -8.38
N VAL A 161 -8.43 14.47 -7.19
CA VAL A 161 -7.96 15.57 -6.34
C VAL A 161 -6.97 15.03 -5.31
N LEU A 162 -5.74 15.53 -5.33
CA LEU A 162 -4.61 15.11 -4.50
C LEU A 162 -4.09 16.29 -3.66
N ARG A 163 -3.49 15.98 -2.51
CA ARG A 163 -2.77 16.96 -1.69
C ARG A 163 -1.27 16.81 -1.89
N ASP A 164 -0.56 17.91 -2.12
CA ASP A 164 0.91 17.91 -2.21
C ASP A 164 1.51 17.92 -0.78
N GLY A 165 1.57 16.74 -0.14
CA GLY A 165 2.20 16.56 1.17
C GLY A 165 1.46 17.25 2.32
N THR A 166 2.17 18.05 3.13
CA THR A 166 1.58 18.89 4.19
C THR A 166 1.19 20.28 3.70
N SER A 167 1.48 20.64 2.45
CA SER A 167 1.17 21.96 1.91
C SER A 167 -0.34 22.20 1.78
N TYR A 168 -0.73 23.47 1.67
CA TYR A 168 -2.10 23.89 1.34
C TYR A 168 -2.36 23.95 -0.18
N VAL A 169 -1.58 23.18 -0.95
CA VAL A 169 -1.73 23.06 -2.40
C VAL A 169 -2.54 21.81 -2.73
N ILE A 170 -3.61 22.01 -3.49
CA ILE A 170 -4.45 20.97 -4.07
C ILE A 170 -4.03 20.78 -5.54
N THR A 171 -3.65 19.57 -5.89
CA THR A 171 -3.37 19.17 -7.27
C THR A 171 -4.57 18.42 -7.83
N ILE A 172 -5.19 18.95 -8.88
CA ILE A 172 -6.25 18.31 -9.64
C ILE A 172 -5.58 17.59 -10.82
N VAL A 173 -5.70 16.28 -10.86
CA VAL A 173 -5.22 15.43 -11.95
C VAL A 173 -6.42 14.96 -12.76
N THR A 174 -6.41 15.26 -14.05
CA THR A 174 -7.49 14.91 -14.98
C THR A 174 -6.95 14.01 -16.06
N THR A 175 -7.53 12.83 -16.21
CA THR A 175 -7.10 11.84 -17.21
C THR A 175 -8.07 11.87 -18.40
N SER A 176 -7.55 11.92 -19.63
CA SER A 176 -8.36 11.76 -20.85
C SER A 176 -7.54 11.09 -21.97
N GLU A 177 -8.20 10.50 -22.96
CA GLU A 177 -7.57 9.98 -24.18
C GLU A 177 -6.99 11.10 -25.07
N ASP A 178 -7.54 12.31 -24.98
CA ASP A 178 -7.08 13.49 -25.70
C ASP A 178 -6.25 14.41 -24.76
N PRO A 179 -4.98 14.73 -25.10
CA PRO A 179 -4.14 15.58 -24.27
C PRO A 179 -4.67 17.01 -24.12
N GLU A 180 -5.34 17.56 -25.13
CA GLU A 180 -5.93 18.90 -25.04
C GLU A 180 -7.14 18.89 -24.10
N LEU A 181 -7.98 17.86 -24.23
CA LEU A 181 -9.15 17.69 -23.37
C LEU A 181 -8.75 17.42 -21.92
N ALA A 182 -7.71 16.64 -21.66
CA ALA A 182 -7.19 16.39 -20.32
C ALA A 182 -6.82 17.71 -19.61
N ALA A 183 -6.09 18.59 -20.29
CA ALA A 183 -5.72 19.90 -19.76
C ALA A 183 -6.94 20.82 -19.61
N ALA A 184 -7.84 20.85 -20.60
CA ALA A 184 -9.05 21.66 -20.59
C ALA A 184 -9.97 21.29 -19.41
N ILE A 185 -10.22 20.00 -19.16
CA ILE A 185 -11.02 19.54 -18.02
C ILE A 185 -10.40 20.02 -16.70
N GLY A 186 -9.09 19.87 -16.53
CA GLY A 186 -8.41 20.30 -15.32
C GLY A 186 -8.55 21.79 -15.06
N ASN A 187 -8.31 22.60 -16.11
CA ASN A 187 -8.43 24.06 -16.05
C ASN A 187 -9.87 24.49 -15.75
N GLU A 188 -10.84 23.87 -16.43
CA GLU A 188 -12.26 24.16 -16.23
C GLU A 188 -12.75 23.80 -14.82
N VAL A 189 -12.31 22.66 -14.26
CA VAL A 189 -12.63 22.30 -12.86
C VAL A 189 -12.11 23.38 -11.90
N ALA A 190 -10.89 23.87 -12.11
CA ALA A 190 -10.32 24.93 -11.28
C ALA A 190 -11.04 26.26 -11.44
N GLU A 191 -11.37 26.65 -12.67
CA GLU A 191 -12.12 27.88 -12.96
C GLU A 191 -13.52 27.85 -12.36
N GLN A 192 -14.27 26.75 -12.54
CA GLN A 192 -15.60 26.57 -11.95
C GLN A 192 -15.56 26.57 -10.42
N TYR A 193 -14.51 26.03 -9.80
CA TYR A 193 -14.33 26.08 -8.36
C TYR A 193 -14.06 27.49 -7.85
N ILE A 194 -13.17 28.24 -8.51
CA ILE A 194 -12.88 29.64 -8.18
C ILE A 194 -14.14 30.50 -8.38
N ALA A 195 -14.86 30.30 -9.49
CA ALA A 195 -16.14 30.98 -9.75
C ALA A 195 -17.20 30.63 -8.69
N TRP A 196 -17.28 29.38 -8.26
CA TRP A 196 -18.17 28.95 -7.18
C TRP A 196 -17.83 29.61 -5.83
N GLN A 197 -16.55 29.70 -5.48
CA GLN A 197 -16.07 30.41 -4.29
C GLN A 197 -16.43 31.91 -4.35
N HIS A 198 -16.21 32.56 -5.50
CA HIS A 198 -16.60 33.96 -5.71
C HIS A 198 -18.11 34.16 -5.56
N GLY A 199 -18.93 33.28 -6.14
CA GLY A 199 -20.39 33.33 -6.02
C GLY A 199 -20.87 33.14 -4.58
N ARG A 200 -20.26 32.21 -3.83
CA ARG A 200 -20.57 32.03 -2.39
C ARG A 200 -20.19 33.24 -1.57
N ARG A 201 -19.03 33.83 -1.84
CA ARG A 201 -18.57 35.06 -1.19
C ARG A 201 -19.54 36.20 -1.43
N GLN A 202 -19.93 36.44 -2.69
CA GLN A 202 -20.92 37.46 -3.04
C GLN A 202 -22.25 37.21 -2.35
N THR A 203 -22.76 35.97 -2.37
CA THR A 203 -24.03 35.62 -1.72
C THR A 203 -23.97 35.85 -0.21
N SER A 204 -22.83 35.50 0.43
CA SER A 204 -22.63 35.72 1.87
C SER A 204 -22.56 37.21 2.21
N LEU A 205 -21.90 38.02 1.38
CA LEU A 205 -21.85 39.47 1.54
C LEU A 205 -23.25 40.08 1.38
N LEU A 206 -23.99 39.73 0.33
CA LEU A 206 -25.35 40.22 0.10
C LEU A 206 -26.30 39.86 1.27
N ARG A 207 -26.25 38.63 1.79
CA ARG A 207 -27.05 38.22 2.96
C ARG A 207 -26.67 38.98 4.23
N MET A 208 -25.40 39.26 4.43
CA MET A 208 -24.95 40.03 5.58
C MET A 208 -25.40 41.49 5.47
N THR A 209 -25.29 42.10 4.28
CA THR A 209 -25.81 43.45 4.04
C THR A 209 -27.31 43.51 4.27
N ASP A 210 -28.08 42.55 3.73
CA ASP A 210 -29.53 42.43 3.95
C ASP A 210 -29.88 42.27 5.44
N TRP A 211 -29.14 41.43 6.16
CA TRP A 211 -29.30 41.27 7.61
C TRP A 211 -28.96 42.56 8.38
N LEU A 212 -27.86 43.25 8.02
CA LEU A 212 -27.45 44.50 8.64
C LEU A 212 -28.49 45.60 8.40
N GLU A 213 -29.01 45.73 7.17
CA GLU A 213 -30.04 46.72 6.83
C GLU A 213 -31.33 46.45 7.61
N THR A 214 -31.83 45.21 7.59
CA THR A 214 -33.01 44.81 8.36
C THR A 214 -32.82 45.07 9.86
N ARG A 215 -31.62 44.81 10.39
CA ARG A 215 -31.32 45.02 11.81
C ARG A 215 -31.23 46.50 12.15
N ILE A 216 -30.61 47.32 11.29
CA ILE A 216 -30.52 48.77 11.45
C ILE A 216 -31.92 49.39 11.45
N GLU A 217 -32.82 48.97 10.55
CA GLU A 217 -34.21 49.43 10.53
C GLU A 217 -34.96 49.04 11.80
N THR A 218 -34.80 47.79 12.25
CA THR A 218 -35.43 47.31 13.50
C THR A 218 -34.97 48.12 14.70
N ILE A 219 -33.66 48.33 14.86
CA ILE A 219 -33.10 49.10 15.97
C ILE A 219 -33.50 50.57 15.87
N ARG A 220 -33.55 51.13 14.66
CA ARG A 220 -34.03 52.50 14.44
C ARG A 220 -35.48 52.67 14.91
N ALA A 221 -36.39 51.76 14.54
CA ALA A 221 -37.78 51.82 14.97
C ALA A 221 -37.91 51.69 16.50
N GLN A 222 -37.14 50.77 17.11
CA GLN A 222 -37.08 50.64 18.58
C GLN A 222 -36.53 51.90 19.26
N LEU A 223 -35.54 52.55 18.64
CA LEU A 223 -34.98 53.80 19.14
C LEU A 223 -36.00 54.95 19.05
N GLU A 224 -36.68 55.11 17.91
CA GLU A 224 -37.75 56.11 17.72
C GLU A 224 -38.88 55.90 18.74
N GLU A 225 -39.33 54.66 18.96
CA GLU A 225 -40.33 54.32 19.98
C GLU A 225 -39.85 54.62 21.41
N ALA A 226 -38.58 54.31 21.72
CA ALA A 226 -38.00 54.60 23.02
C ALA A 226 -37.84 56.12 23.26
N GLU A 227 -37.44 56.88 22.24
CA GLU A 227 -37.33 58.34 22.30
C GLU A 227 -38.72 58.99 22.46
N GLU A 228 -39.75 58.48 21.81
CA GLU A 228 -41.13 58.95 21.98
C GLU A 228 -41.67 58.65 23.40
N ARG A 229 -41.36 57.48 23.97
CA ARG A 229 -41.66 57.16 25.37
C ARG A 229 -40.97 58.13 26.34
N VAL A 230 -39.70 58.47 26.10
CA VAL A 230 -38.96 59.47 26.90
C VAL A 230 -39.58 60.86 26.75
N ALA A 231 -39.91 61.29 25.52
CA ALA A 231 -40.49 62.60 25.25
C ALA A 231 -41.87 62.76 25.90
N SER A 232 -42.73 61.75 25.76
CA SER A 232 -44.07 61.74 26.39
C SER A 232 -43.98 61.73 27.91
N THR A 233 -43.14 60.88 28.52
CA THR A 233 -42.92 60.83 29.98
C THR A 233 -42.32 62.13 30.51
N ARG A 234 -41.39 62.75 29.77
CA ARG A 234 -40.83 64.05 30.12
C ARG A 234 -41.91 65.13 30.05
N SER A 235 -42.75 65.11 29.02
CA SER A 235 -43.85 66.07 28.86
C SER A 235 -44.92 65.93 29.94
N SER A 236 -45.29 64.70 30.33
CA SER A 236 -46.26 64.45 31.40
C SER A 236 -45.72 64.88 32.75
N ASN A 237 -44.46 64.54 33.07
CA ASN A 237 -43.82 64.97 34.31
C ASN A 237 -43.73 66.50 34.42
N LEU A 238 -43.47 67.21 33.31
CA LEU A 238 -43.45 68.67 33.26
C LEU A 238 -44.86 69.28 33.41
N ALA A 239 -45.85 68.70 32.73
CA ALA A 239 -47.24 69.18 32.74
C ALA A 239 -47.94 68.98 34.08
N GLU A 240 -47.66 67.88 34.77
CA GLU A 240 -48.32 67.50 36.02
C GLU A 240 -47.77 68.28 37.23
N SER A 241 -46.48 68.61 37.23
CA SER A 241 -45.84 69.20 38.42
C SER A 241 -45.46 70.67 38.29
N GLY A 242 -45.20 71.20 37.09
CA GLY A 242 -44.82 72.62 36.85
C GLY A 242 -43.57 73.12 37.60
N VAL A 243 -42.97 72.28 38.44
CA VAL A 243 -41.90 72.55 39.39
C VAL A 243 -40.89 71.42 39.27
N THR A 244 -39.62 71.75 39.11
CA THR A 244 -38.54 70.76 39.01
C THR A 244 -38.27 70.09 40.36
N GLN A 245 -37.86 68.82 40.36
CA GLN A 245 -37.45 68.10 41.58
C GLN A 245 -36.48 68.93 42.46
N GLY A 246 -35.45 69.54 41.86
CA GLY A 246 -34.49 70.38 42.60
C GLY A 246 -35.11 71.62 43.25
N ALA A 247 -36.21 72.15 42.69
CA ALA A 247 -36.93 73.28 43.29
C ALA A 247 -37.77 72.84 44.49
N LEU A 248 -38.37 71.63 44.47
CA LEU A 248 -39.03 71.05 45.63
C LEU A 248 -38.05 70.65 46.73
N GLU A 249 -36.89 70.09 46.38
CA GLU A 249 -35.82 69.79 47.35
C GLU A 249 -35.32 71.07 48.04
N THR A 250 -35.14 72.16 47.27
CA THR A 250 -34.77 73.47 47.82
C THR A 250 -35.87 74.04 48.72
N ARG A 251 -37.14 73.92 48.31
CA ARG A 251 -38.29 74.36 49.11
C ARG A 251 -38.42 73.54 50.39
N LEU A 252 -38.28 72.22 50.33
CA LEU A 252 -38.28 71.31 51.49
C LEU A 252 -37.20 71.71 52.48
N ALA A 253 -35.97 71.94 52.01
CA ALA A 253 -34.87 72.39 52.87
C ALA A 253 -35.22 73.72 53.57
N SER A 254 -35.72 74.71 52.83
CA SER A 254 -36.11 76.01 53.41
C SER A 254 -37.27 75.90 54.42
N THR A 255 -38.29 75.08 54.15
CA THR A 255 -39.42 74.87 55.06
C THR A 255 -39.01 74.07 56.29
N ASN A 256 -38.08 73.12 56.14
CA ASN A 256 -37.57 72.33 57.27
C ASN A 256 -36.70 73.19 58.21
N ASP A 257 -35.93 74.13 57.66
CA ASP A 257 -35.23 75.16 58.45
C ASP A 257 -36.22 76.07 59.20
N GLU A 258 -37.27 76.53 58.53
CA GLU A 258 -38.35 77.30 59.16
C GLU A 258 -39.07 76.51 60.26
N LEU A 259 -39.40 75.25 60.02
CA LEU A 259 -40.02 74.36 61.00
C LEU A 259 -39.11 74.16 62.22
N THR A 260 -37.80 74.04 62.01
CA THR A 260 -36.82 73.93 63.09
C THR A 260 -36.78 75.20 63.94
N ARG A 261 -36.84 76.38 63.31
CA ARG A 261 -36.96 77.66 64.00
C ARG A 261 -38.26 77.73 64.81
N LEU A 262 -39.40 77.42 64.21
CA LEU A 262 -40.72 77.44 64.87
C LEU A 262 -40.82 76.45 66.04
N ARG A 263 -40.25 75.25 65.91
CA ARG A 263 -40.16 74.28 67.01
C ARG A 263 -39.34 74.81 68.18
N THR A 264 -38.27 75.54 67.89
CA THR A 264 -37.43 76.18 68.91
C THR A 264 -38.21 77.30 69.64
N GLU A 265 -38.98 78.11 68.92
CA GLU A 265 -39.85 79.15 69.49
C GLU A 265 -40.98 78.54 70.34
N LEU A 266 -41.64 77.49 69.85
CA LEU A 266 -42.66 76.75 70.60
C LEU A 266 -42.08 76.20 71.91
N ALA A 267 -40.92 75.54 71.86
CA ALA A 267 -40.25 75.02 73.05
C ALA A 267 -39.96 76.14 74.07
N ALA A 268 -39.55 77.32 73.61
CA ALA A 268 -39.34 78.47 74.49
C ALA A 268 -40.64 78.96 75.14
N HIS A 269 -41.76 78.97 74.41
CA HIS A 269 -43.08 79.33 74.97
C HIS A 269 -43.61 78.27 75.95
N GLU A 270 -43.43 76.98 75.67
CA GLU A 270 -43.80 75.88 76.56
C GLU A 270 -43.04 75.96 77.89
N VAL A 271 -41.73 76.16 77.84
CA VAL A 271 -40.90 76.33 79.05
C VAL A 271 -41.37 77.51 79.89
N ARG A 272 -41.71 78.65 79.27
CA ARG A 272 -42.24 79.83 80.00
C ARG A 272 -43.59 79.56 80.63
N PHE A 273 -44.49 78.85 79.94
CA PHE A 273 -45.80 78.48 80.45
C PHE A 273 -45.68 77.47 81.62
N GLU A 274 -44.85 76.45 81.48
CA GLU A 274 -44.59 75.48 82.55
C GLU A 274 -43.99 76.14 83.79
N GLU A 275 -43.02 77.05 83.61
CA GLU A 275 -42.41 77.77 84.73
C GLU A 275 -43.43 78.65 85.46
N PHE A 276 -44.30 79.34 84.72
CA PHE A 276 -45.40 80.10 85.31
C PHE A 276 -46.36 79.21 86.13
N GLU A 277 -46.78 78.07 85.59
CA GLU A 277 -47.65 77.12 86.28
C GLU A 277 -46.98 76.51 87.53
N ARG A 278 -45.66 76.21 87.46
CA ARG A 278 -44.88 75.75 88.63
C ARG A 278 -44.84 76.81 89.73
N LEU A 279 -44.57 78.06 89.40
CA LEU A 279 -44.51 79.16 90.37
C LEU A 279 -45.89 79.43 91.00
N LYS A 280 -46.97 79.34 90.21
CA LYS A 280 -48.37 79.45 90.66
C LYS A 280 -48.74 78.33 91.63
N ALA A 281 -48.36 77.08 91.33
CA ALA A 281 -48.60 75.92 92.19
C ALA A 281 -47.81 75.97 93.51
N ALA A 282 -46.62 76.60 93.52
CA ALA A 282 -45.78 76.76 94.70
C ALA A 282 -46.27 77.85 95.68
N GLY A 283 -47.33 78.60 95.35
CA GLY A 283 -47.82 79.72 96.17
C GLY A 283 -46.87 80.93 96.22
N SER A 284 -45.84 80.95 95.36
CA SER A 284 -44.93 82.07 95.17
C SER A 284 -45.58 83.13 94.27
N ASP A 285 -45.11 84.37 94.34
CA ASP A 285 -45.61 85.47 93.50
C ASP A 285 -45.15 85.30 92.03
N ALA A 286 -45.73 84.33 91.34
CA ALA A 286 -45.44 83.98 89.94
C ALA A 286 -45.65 85.16 88.99
N ALA A 287 -46.54 86.08 89.37
CA ALA A 287 -46.96 87.21 88.57
C ALA A 287 -45.87 88.29 88.41
N THR A 288 -44.89 88.36 89.34
CA THR A 288 -43.79 89.34 89.25
C THR A 288 -42.60 88.83 88.43
N ALA A 289 -42.37 87.51 88.37
CA ALA A 289 -41.21 86.89 87.70
C ALA A 289 -41.28 86.86 86.16
N VAL A 290 -42.47 86.84 85.57
CA VAL A 290 -42.64 86.77 84.10
C VAL A 290 -42.45 88.16 83.47
N PRO A 291 -41.56 88.37 82.49
CA PRO A 291 -41.38 89.67 81.82
C PRO A 291 -42.70 90.23 81.25
N ALA A 292 -42.92 91.54 81.36
CA ALA A 292 -44.12 92.19 80.84
C ALA A 292 -43.99 92.40 79.32
N GLU A 293 -44.58 91.50 78.53
CA GLU A 293 -44.59 91.61 77.06
C GLU A 293 -45.85 92.34 76.53
N SER A 294 -46.88 92.55 77.36
CA SER A 294 -48.11 93.27 77.00
C SER A 294 -48.30 94.53 77.85
N ASP A 295 -48.82 95.61 77.25
CA ASP A 295 -49.17 96.87 77.92
C ASP A 295 -50.17 96.68 79.07
N THR A 296 -51.05 95.67 78.97
CA THR A 296 -51.99 95.30 80.04
C THR A 296 -51.28 94.68 81.24
N ILE A 297 -50.29 93.81 81.01
CA ILE A 297 -49.48 93.21 82.08
C ILE A 297 -48.59 94.28 82.71
N SER A 298 -48.00 95.17 81.90
CA SER A 298 -47.15 96.26 82.40
C SER A 298 -47.93 97.22 83.29
N SER A 299 -49.13 97.64 82.86
CA SER A 299 -50.00 98.51 83.66
C SER A 299 -50.51 97.83 84.94
N LEU A 300 -50.85 96.54 84.90
CA LEU A 300 -51.22 95.77 86.09
C LEU A 300 -50.05 95.59 87.06
N LYS A 301 -48.83 95.34 86.57
CA LYS A 301 -47.61 95.28 87.39
C LYS A 301 -47.29 96.63 88.03
N GLN A 302 -47.41 97.71 87.28
CA GLN A 302 -47.22 99.07 87.81
C GLN A 302 -48.23 99.36 88.92
N ARG A 303 -49.50 99.02 88.71
CA ARG A 303 -50.55 99.19 89.71
C ARG A 303 -50.31 98.35 90.97
N LEU A 304 -49.80 97.12 90.80
CA LEU A 304 -49.40 96.26 91.92
C LEU A 304 -48.19 96.82 92.68
N ALA A 305 -47.20 97.36 91.97
CA ALA A 305 -46.04 98.03 92.59
C ALA A 305 -46.45 99.31 93.36
N GLU A 306 -47.38 100.10 92.81
CA GLU A 306 -47.97 101.26 93.49
C GLU A 306 -48.74 100.86 94.76
N LEU A 307 -49.55 99.80 94.70
CA LEU A 307 -50.24 99.25 95.87
C LEU A 307 -49.26 98.72 96.93
N GLY A 308 -48.19 98.04 96.51
CA GLY A 308 -47.13 97.57 97.40
C GLY A 308 -46.36 98.71 98.08
N ALA A 309 -45.99 99.75 97.32
CA ALA A 309 -45.34 100.94 97.85
C ALA A 309 -46.25 101.68 98.85
N ASN A 310 -47.52 101.87 98.51
CA ASN A 310 -48.52 102.46 99.39
C ASN A 310 -48.70 101.64 100.69
N LYS A 311 -48.68 100.31 100.62
CA LYS A 311 -48.75 99.42 101.79
C LYS A 311 -47.53 99.59 102.70
N VAL A 312 -46.31 99.62 102.15
CA VAL A 312 -45.06 99.82 102.91
C VAL A 312 -45.04 101.20 103.59
N ASP A 313 -45.41 102.25 102.86
CA ASP A 313 -45.49 103.62 103.41
C ASP A 313 -46.54 103.73 104.52
N MET A 314 -47.66 103.01 104.43
CA MET A 314 -48.71 102.99 105.45
C MET A 314 -48.29 102.17 106.69
N ILE A 315 -47.60 101.05 106.51
CA ILE A 315 -47.03 100.26 107.62
C ILE A 315 -45.97 101.08 108.38
N ALA A 316 -45.16 101.86 107.67
CA ALA A 316 -44.09 102.67 108.27
C ALA A 316 -44.62 103.89 109.08
N ASN A 317 -45.79 104.43 108.73
CA ASN A 317 -46.30 105.71 109.26
C ASN A 317 -47.53 105.60 110.18
N ALA A 318 -48.17 104.44 110.33
CA ALA A 318 -49.44 104.32 111.09
C ALA A 318 -49.37 103.41 112.32
N GLY A 319 -49.71 103.96 113.49
CA GLY A 319 -50.17 103.19 114.65
C GLY A 319 -51.65 102.81 114.49
N SER A 320 -51.95 101.50 114.60
CA SER A 320 -53.29 100.89 114.75
C SER A 320 -54.36 101.27 113.72
N GLY A 321 -54.22 100.79 112.48
CA GLY A 321 -55.27 100.83 111.45
C GLY A 321 -55.41 99.52 110.67
N THR A 322 -55.65 98.41 111.37
CA THR A 322 -55.72 97.04 110.81
C THR A 322 -56.74 96.93 109.65
N ASP A 323 -57.94 97.50 109.81
CA ASP A 323 -59.00 97.47 108.77
C ASP A 323 -58.62 98.10 107.42
N ARG A 324 -57.69 99.07 107.39
CA ARG A 324 -57.27 99.73 106.13
C ARG A 324 -56.17 98.94 105.42
N ILE A 325 -55.35 98.21 106.18
CA ILE A 325 -54.32 97.31 105.65
C ILE A 325 -55.01 96.09 105.04
N ASP A 326 -55.99 95.51 105.73
CA ASP A 326 -56.76 94.35 105.26
C ASP A 326 -57.49 94.65 103.93
N ARG A 327 -58.03 95.87 103.77
CA ARG A 327 -58.63 96.31 102.49
C ARG A 327 -57.61 96.42 101.36
N ILE A 328 -56.41 96.93 101.62
CA ILE A 328 -55.36 96.99 100.60
C ILE A 328 -54.87 95.58 100.26
N GLU A 329 -54.80 94.67 101.22
CA GLU A 329 -54.48 93.25 101.00
C GLU A 329 -55.54 92.53 100.16
N GLU A 330 -56.82 92.83 100.39
CA GLU A 330 -57.93 92.32 99.57
C GLU A 330 -57.82 92.85 98.13
N TYR A 331 -57.59 94.15 97.94
CA TYR A 331 -57.36 94.73 96.61
C TYR A 331 -56.09 94.21 95.93
N GLU A 332 -55.00 94.01 96.69
CA GLU A 332 -53.75 93.43 96.18
C GLU A 332 -53.97 91.99 95.71
N THR A 333 -54.75 91.20 96.46
CA THR A 333 -55.12 89.82 96.08
C THR A 333 -55.94 89.80 94.79
N ILE A 334 -56.93 90.68 94.64
CA ILE A 334 -57.73 90.80 93.42
C ILE A 334 -56.85 91.17 92.21
N VAL A 335 -55.99 92.18 92.36
CA VAL A 335 -55.09 92.62 91.27
C VAL A 335 -54.05 91.54 90.93
N ARG A 336 -53.52 90.80 91.91
CA ARG A 336 -52.66 89.63 91.67
C ARG A 336 -53.38 88.54 90.89
N GLN A 337 -54.65 88.28 91.23
CA GLN A 337 -55.45 87.27 90.56
C GLN A 337 -55.74 87.68 89.10
N GLU A 338 -56.10 88.94 88.85
CA GLU A 338 -56.25 89.50 87.50
C GLU A 338 -54.94 89.46 86.70
N LEU A 339 -53.81 89.79 87.33
CA LEU A 339 -52.48 89.74 86.70
C LEU A 339 -52.09 88.29 86.34
N SER A 340 -52.31 87.33 87.23
CA SER A 340 -52.05 85.91 86.95
C SER A 340 -52.92 85.36 85.82
N ALA A 341 -54.20 85.72 85.78
CA ALA A 341 -55.12 85.34 84.71
C ALA A 341 -54.75 85.99 83.37
N ALA A 342 -54.30 87.23 83.38
CA ALA A 342 -53.80 87.93 82.20
C ALA A 342 -52.51 87.30 81.65
N ILE A 343 -51.55 86.96 82.51
CA ILE A 343 -50.32 86.24 82.14
C ILE A 343 -50.64 84.85 81.58
N GLU A 344 -51.53 84.10 82.24
CA GLU A 344 -51.94 82.76 81.78
C GLU A 344 -52.62 82.81 80.41
N THR A 345 -53.51 83.77 80.20
CA THR A 345 -54.18 84.00 78.91
C THR A 345 -53.16 84.36 77.83
N GLN A 346 -52.19 85.22 78.15
CA GLN A 346 -51.14 85.59 77.20
C GLN A 346 -50.21 84.41 76.87
N LEU A 347 -49.67 83.71 77.86
CA LEU A 347 -48.76 82.59 77.62
C LEU A 347 -49.45 81.43 76.90
N SER A 348 -50.72 81.12 77.25
CA SER A 348 -51.50 80.10 76.55
C SER A 348 -51.82 80.51 75.11
N SER A 349 -52.13 81.79 74.84
CA SER A 349 -52.34 82.28 73.48
C SER A 349 -51.05 82.23 72.63
N LEU A 350 -49.91 82.66 73.17
CA LEU A 350 -48.60 82.56 72.49
C LEU A 350 -48.23 81.11 72.18
N ARG A 351 -48.41 80.20 73.14
CA ARG A 351 -48.20 78.76 72.94
C ARG A 351 -49.12 78.23 71.84
N ASN A 352 -50.42 78.53 71.90
CA ASN A 352 -51.37 78.02 70.92
C ASN A 352 -51.09 78.57 69.51
N ILE A 353 -50.63 79.82 69.39
CA ILE A 353 -50.17 80.40 68.12
C ILE A 353 -48.93 79.64 67.61
N ALA A 354 -47.94 79.41 68.46
CA ALA A 354 -46.72 78.70 68.09
C ALA A 354 -47.00 77.23 67.69
N VAL A 355 -47.86 76.52 68.43
CA VAL A 355 -48.33 75.17 68.07
C VAL A 355 -48.98 75.19 66.70
N ARG A 356 -49.86 76.16 66.45
CA ARG A 356 -50.55 76.28 65.16
C ARG A 356 -49.58 76.53 64.01
N GLN A 357 -48.55 77.35 64.22
CA GLN A 357 -47.51 77.60 63.23
C GLN A 357 -46.68 76.34 62.94
N VAL A 358 -46.30 75.58 63.96
CA VAL A 358 -45.60 74.29 63.81
C VAL A 358 -46.47 73.28 63.07
N GLU A 359 -47.77 73.19 63.39
CA GLU A 359 -48.72 72.33 62.68
C GLU A 359 -48.79 72.68 61.19
N LEU A 360 -48.97 73.97 60.86
CA LEU A 360 -49.06 74.44 59.47
C LEU A 360 -47.77 74.17 58.70
N ALA A 361 -46.60 74.49 59.27
CA ALA A 361 -45.31 74.22 58.66
C ALA A 361 -45.06 72.72 58.48
N SER A 362 -45.45 71.89 59.46
CA SER A 362 -45.32 70.43 59.36
C SER A 362 -46.25 69.82 58.31
N ALA A 363 -47.45 70.36 58.13
CA ALA A 363 -48.38 69.95 57.08
C ALA A 363 -47.83 70.32 55.70
N GLU A 364 -47.21 71.49 55.56
CA GLU A 364 -46.53 71.89 54.32
C GLU A 364 -45.33 71.00 54.01
N VAL A 365 -44.51 70.62 55.01
CA VAL A 365 -43.43 69.64 54.82
C VAL A 365 -43.96 68.31 54.29
N ARG A 366 -45.02 67.76 54.89
CA ARG A 366 -45.63 66.49 54.42
C ARG A 366 -46.15 66.60 52.99
N ASN A 367 -46.79 67.71 52.63
CA ASN A 367 -47.25 67.96 51.27
C ASN A 367 -46.08 67.99 50.27
N ILE A 368 -44.99 68.67 50.62
CA ILE A 368 -43.78 68.71 49.79
C ILE A 368 -43.14 67.31 49.69
N GLU A 369 -43.07 66.54 50.78
CA GLU A 369 -42.57 65.16 50.77
C GLU A 369 -43.42 64.22 49.89
N GLU A 370 -44.76 64.33 49.96
CA GLU A 370 -45.68 63.58 49.10
C GLU A 370 -45.49 63.94 47.61
N GLN A 371 -45.35 65.23 47.29
CA GLN A 371 -45.04 65.69 45.93
C GLN A 371 -43.65 65.24 45.45
N LEU A 372 -42.67 65.16 46.35
CA LEU A 372 -41.33 64.70 46.02
C LEU A 372 -41.30 63.19 45.74
N GLN A 373 -42.10 62.39 46.45
CA GLN A 373 -42.20 60.95 46.21
C GLN A 373 -42.80 60.65 44.83
N THR A 374 -43.92 61.28 44.47
CA THR A 374 -44.56 61.07 43.16
C THR A 374 -43.66 61.50 42.00
N LEU A 375 -42.96 62.63 42.15
CA LEU A 375 -41.96 63.08 41.17
C LEU A 375 -40.73 62.18 41.10
N SER A 376 -40.26 61.65 42.24
CA SER A 376 -39.12 60.74 42.30
C SER A 376 -39.41 59.44 41.53
N GLU A 377 -40.60 58.86 41.69
CA GLU A 377 -41.04 57.68 40.92
C GLU A 377 -41.04 57.97 39.42
N GLY A 378 -41.60 59.11 38.98
CA GLY A 378 -41.57 59.54 37.59
C GLY A 378 -40.15 59.77 37.04
N SER A 379 -39.22 60.27 37.88
CA SER A 379 -37.82 60.49 37.50
C SER A 379 -37.02 59.19 37.31
N LEU A 380 -37.37 58.13 38.07
CA LEU A 380 -36.72 56.83 37.96
C LEU A 380 -37.12 56.11 36.67
N VAL A 381 -38.41 56.16 36.32
CA VAL A 381 -38.93 55.65 35.05
C VAL A 381 -38.27 56.38 33.87
N LEU A 382 -38.21 57.71 33.92
CA LEU A 382 -37.56 58.51 32.90
C LEU A 382 -36.08 58.14 32.74
N ARG A 383 -35.32 58.02 33.83
CA ARG A 383 -33.90 57.61 33.79
C ARG A 383 -33.70 56.20 33.23
N GLN A 384 -34.63 55.28 33.49
CA GLN A 384 -34.57 53.94 32.90
C GLN A 384 -34.77 53.98 31.39
N GLN A 385 -35.76 54.73 30.92
CA GLN A 385 -36.03 54.92 29.49
C GLN A 385 -34.86 55.64 28.79
N GLU A 386 -34.25 56.66 29.42
CA GLU A 386 -33.07 57.35 28.89
C GLU A 386 -31.85 56.41 28.73
N ARG A 387 -31.65 55.48 29.67
CA ARG A 387 -30.61 54.44 29.53
C ARG A 387 -30.91 53.47 28.39
N GLU A 388 -32.18 53.11 28.19
CA GLU A 388 -32.61 52.27 27.08
C GLU A 388 -32.31 52.95 25.72
N VAL A 389 -32.65 54.24 25.60
CA VAL A 389 -32.32 55.08 24.43
C VAL A 389 -30.80 55.10 24.19
N SER A 390 -29.99 55.37 25.22
CA SER A 390 -28.52 55.38 25.09
C SER A 390 -27.98 54.03 24.62
N SER A 391 -28.49 52.92 25.17
CA SER A 391 -28.07 51.58 24.76
C SER A 391 -28.43 51.28 23.31
N LEU A 392 -29.62 51.71 22.85
CA LEU A 392 -30.04 51.54 21.46
C LEU A 392 -29.22 52.42 20.51
N GLN A 393 -28.87 53.64 20.91
CA GLN A 393 -27.98 54.54 20.16
C GLN A 393 -26.57 53.94 19.98
N ASP A 394 -26.01 53.33 21.03
CA ASP A 394 -24.70 52.66 20.96
C ASP A 394 -24.74 51.46 20.01
N VAL A 395 -25.78 50.62 20.09
CA VAL A 395 -25.96 49.50 19.16
C VAL A 395 -26.16 49.99 17.73
N TYR A 396 -26.97 51.02 17.53
CA TYR A 396 -27.24 51.60 16.22
C TYR A 396 -25.97 52.19 15.58
N SER A 397 -25.19 52.98 16.32
CA SER A 397 -23.94 53.57 15.82
C SER A 397 -22.86 52.53 15.52
N ASN A 398 -22.78 51.46 16.31
CA ASN A 398 -21.91 50.32 16.03
C ASN A 398 -22.33 49.58 14.76
N LEU A 399 -23.63 49.34 14.56
CA LEU A 399 -24.15 48.71 13.35
C LEU A 399 -23.94 49.59 12.11
N LEU A 400 -24.11 50.91 12.22
CA LEU A 400 -23.79 51.85 11.15
C LEU A 400 -22.29 51.84 10.80
N THR A 401 -21.43 51.80 11.82
CA THR A 401 -19.98 51.70 11.61
C THR A 401 -19.63 50.40 10.90
N LEU A 402 -20.22 49.28 11.32
CA LEU A 402 -20.04 47.97 10.70
C LEU A 402 -20.58 47.95 9.26
N ARG A 403 -21.73 48.57 8.98
CA ARG A 403 -22.27 48.74 7.62
C ARG A 403 -21.29 49.53 6.75
N ASN A 404 -20.83 50.68 7.21
CA ASN A 404 -19.88 51.53 6.48
C ASN A 404 -18.54 50.80 6.21
N GLN A 405 -18.07 49.98 7.16
CA GLN A 405 -16.90 49.13 6.98
C GLN A 405 -17.15 48.01 5.95
N SER A 406 -18.36 47.44 5.91
CA SER A 406 -18.74 46.44 4.91
C SER A 406 -18.82 47.01 3.49
N ASP A 407 -19.28 48.27 3.35
CA ASP A 407 -19.27 49.00 2.06
C ASP A 407 -17.84 49.35 1.62
N ALA A 408 -16.94 49.58 2.58
CA ALA A 408 -15.53 49.89 2.34
C ALA A 408 -14.69 48.65 1.95
N ARG A 409 -15.18 47.74 1.10
CA ARG A 409 -14.45 46.65 0.40
C ARG A 409 -13.38 45.90 1.23
N GLN A 410 -13.50 45.80 2.56
CA GLN A 410 -12.52 45.08 3.35
C GLN A 410 -12.80 43.57 3.29
N PRO A 411 -11.82 42.75 2.91
CA PRO A 411 -12.04 41.33 2.70
C PRO A 411 -12.17 40.58 4.03
N MET A 412 -13.36 40.02 4.29
CA MET A 412 -13.56 38.98 5.30
C MET A 412 -12.58 37.82 5.10
N PRO A 413 -12.09 37.17 6.18
CA PRO A 413 -11.23 36.00 6.09
C PRO A 413 -12.03 34.78 5.62
N VAL A 414 -12.18 34.65 4.30
CA VAL A 414 -12.64 33.43 3.64
C VAL A 414 -11.39 32.77 3.05
N VAL A 415 -11.29 31.44 3.15
CA VAL A 415 -10.22 30.69 2.48
C VAL A 415 -10.35 30.95 0.98
N GLU A 416 -9.37 31.63 0.41
CA GLU A 416 -9.39 32.03 -1.00
C GLU A 416 -8.56 31.03 -1.79
N ALA A 417 -9.16 30.47 -2.83
CA ALA A 417 -8.47 29.61 -3.76
C ALA A 417 -7.74 30.47 -4.79
N SER A 418 -6.42 30.40 -4.83
CA SER A 418 -5.60 31.05 -5.86
C SER A 418 -5.08 30.00 -6.85
N LEU A 419 -5.20 30.30 -8.14
CA LEU A 419 -4.68 29.44 -9.19
C LEU A 419 -3.16 29.57 -9.23
N LEU A 420 -2.44 28.51 -8.87
CA LEU A 420 -0.98 28.50 -8.80
C LEU A 420 -0.36 28.15 -10.16
N ALA A 421 -0.94 27.17 -10.85
CA ALA A 421 -0.53 26.76 -12.18
C ALA A 421 -1.71 26.12 -12.93
N THR A 422 -1.91 26.53 -14.18
CA THR A 422 -2.81 25.87 -15.15
C THR A 422 -2.19 24.57 -15.66
N ALA A 423 -3.03 23.67 -16.15
CA ALA A 423 -2.59 22.47 -16.84
C ALA A 423 -2.08 22.85 -18.22
N ASP A 424 -0.81 22.51 -18.49
CA ASP A 424 -0.24 22.48 -19.82
C ASP A 424 -0.68 21.20 -20.56
N VAL A 425 -0.75 21.26 -21.88
CA VAL A 425 -1.07 20.10 -22.73
C VAL A 425 0.05 19.05 -22.57
N PRO A 426 -0.25 17.82 -22.10
CA PRO A 426 0.78 16.81 -21.86
C PRO A 426 1.41 16.34 -23.17
N GLY A 427 2.75 16.40 -23.27
CA GLY A 427 3.48 15.96 -24.46
C GLY A 427 3.69 14.44 -24.56
N ASP A 428 3.61 13.72 -23.44
CA ASP A 428 3.80 12.26 -23.36
C ASP A 428 2.58 11.61 -22.67
N PRO A 429 2.16 10.40 -23.09
CA PRO A 429 1.07 9.68 -22.44
C PRO A 429 1.45 9.26 -21.01
N SER A 430 0.55 9.48 -20.06
CA SER A 430 0.72 9.10 -18.66
C SER A 430 0.61 7.58 -18.49
N SER A 431 -0.28 6.96 -19.26
CA SER A 431 -0.46 5.51 -19.34
C SER A 431 -0.81 5.06 -20.77
N PRO A 432 -0.47 3.83 -21.16
CA PRO A 432 0.34 2.86 -20.45
C PRO A 432 1.85 3.20 -20.47
N ARG A 433 2.58 2.92 -19.38
CA ARG A 433 4.05 3.10 -19.34
C ARG A 433 4.74 2.01 -20.16
N THR A 434 4.82 2.19 -21.48
CA THR A 434 5.32 1.19 -22.44
C THR A 434 6.66 0.60 -22.01
N LYS A 435 7.60 1.43 -21.54
CA LYS A 435 8.91 0.98 -21.04
C LYS A 435 8.79 -0.01 -19.88
N LEU A 436 7.89 0.26 -18.92
CA LEU A 436 7.66 -0.60 -17.76
C LEU A 436 7.01 -1.93 -18.17
N ILE A 437 5.99 -1.89 -19.03
CA ILE A 437 5.28 -3.07 -19.52
C ILE A 437 6.22 -4.00 -20.29
N VAL A 438 7.09 -3.45 -21.15
CA VAL A 438 8.09 -4.22 -21.91
C VAL A 438 9.11 -4.88 -20.98
N VAL A 439 9.58 -4.18 -19.93
CA VAL A 439 10.49 -4.74 -18.93
C VAL A 439 9.82 -5.89 -18.17
N ILE A 440 8.57 -5.71 -17.74
CA ILE A 440 7.80 -6.77 -17.07
C ILE A 440 7.60 -7.97 -18.00
N GLY A 441 7.21 -7.75 -19.26
CA GLY A 441 7.04 -8.80 -20.25
C GLY A 441 8.34 -9.58 -20.55
N GLY A 442 9.46 -8.86 -20.63
CA GLY A 442 10.78 -9.46 -20.79
C GLY A 442 11.21 -10.30 -19.58
N LEU A 443 10.97 -9.82 -18.36
CA LEU A 443 11.22 -10.57 -17.12
C LEU A 443 10.35 -11.82 -17.02
N LEU A 444 9.07 -11.72 -17.38
CA LEU A 444 8.16 -12.86 -17.39
C LEU A 444 8.61 -13.91 -18.43
N GLY A 445 8.98 -13.47 -19.62
CA GLY A 445 9.54 -14.34 -20.66
C GLY A 445 10.86 -15.00 -20.23
N LEU A 446 11.72 -14.27 -19.51
CA LEU A 446 12.95 -14.82 -18.95
C LEU A 446 12.66 -15.91 -17.91
N LEU A 447 11.71 -15.69 -16.99
CA LEU A 447 11.28 -16.71 -16.01
C LEU A 447 10.74 -17.96 -16.71
N ILE A 448 9.89 -17.80 -17.72
CA ILE A 448 9.36 -18.91 -18.51
C ILE A 448 10.50 -19.65 -19.23
N GLY A 449 11.46 -18.93 -19.81
CA GLY A 449 12.62 -19.52 -20.47
C GLY A 449 13.52 -20.31 -19.52
N LEU A 450 13.77 -19.79 -18.32
CA LEU A 450 14.50 -20.50 -17.26
C LEU A 450 13.77 -21.78 -16.85
N GLY A 451 12.45 -21.69 -16.61
CA GLY A 451 11.61 -22.83 -16.25
C GLY A 451 11.59 -23.90 -17.34
N TRP A 452 11.48 -23.51 -18.61
CA TRP A 452 11.45 -24.44 -19.75
C TRP A 452 12.76 -25.23 -19.90
N ILE A 453 13.91 -24.58 -19.73
CA ILE A 453 15.21 -25.26 -19.78
C ILE A 453 15.41 -26.16 -18.56
N GLY A 454 15.01 -25.73 -17.37
CA GLY A 454 15.00 -26.57 -16.18
C GLY A 454 14.16 -27.84 -16.39
N PHE A 455 12.96 -27.70 -16.94
CA PHE A 455 12.06 -28.82 -17.26
C PHE A 455 12.68 -29.77 -18.30
N ARG A 456 13.34 -29.25 -19.34
CA ARG A 456 14.06 -30.06 -20.33
C ARG A 456 15.26 -30.81 -19.74
N HIS A 457 15.89 -30.25 -18.71
CA HIS A 457 17.01 -30.90 -18.03
C HIS A 457 16.56 -32.11 -17.21
N LEU A 458 15.43 -31.99 -16.51
CA LEU A 458 14.86 -33.07 -15.67
C LEU A 458 14.36 -34.27 -16.49
N THR A 459 14.15 -34.13 -17.80
CA THR A 459 13.49 -35.12 -18.67
C THR A 459 14.41 -35.93 -19.59
N ASN A 460 15.76 -35.81 -19.49
CA ASN A 460 16.72 -36.50 -20.36
C ASN A 460 17.62 -37.53 -19.63
N PRO A 461 17.17 -38.78 -19.40
CA PRO A 461 17.92 -39.81 -18.65
C PRO A 461 19.15 -40.42 -19.35
N GLY A 462 19.25 -40.39 -20.68
CA GLY A 462 20.33 -41.09 -21.43
C GLY A 462 21.75 -40.54 -21.21
N ARG A 463 21.91 -39.24 -20.92
CA ARG A 463 23.23 -38.62 -20.67
C ARG A 463 23.86 -39.05 -19.34
N LEU A 464 23.03 -39.34 -18.35
CA LEU A 464 23.47 -39.72 -17.02
C LEU A 464 24.11 -41.11 -17.02
N LEU A 465 23.71 -41.99 -17.94
CA LEU A 465 24.22 -43.36 -18.03
C LEU A 465 25.70 -43.40 -18.43
N ARG A 466 26.10 -42.69 -19.48
CA ARG A 466 27.50 -42.66 -19.95
C ARG A 466 28.44 -42.12 -18.87
N GLU A 467 28.10 -40.97 -18.28
CA GLU A 467 28.92 -40.38 -17.23
C GLU A 467 29.02 -41.27 -16.00
N THR A 468 27.93 -41.97 -15.65
CA THR A 468 27.91 -42.91 -14.52
C THR A 468 28.80 -44.13 -14.80
N VAL A 469 28.67 -44.77 -15.97
CA VAL A 469 29.43 -45.99 -16.29
C VAL A 469 30.94 -45.71 -16.41
N GLU A 470 31.33 -44.63 -17.11
CA GLU A 470 32.74 -44.28 -17.31
C GLU A 470 33.41 -43.80 -16.01
N ARG A 471 32.70 -43.06 -15.15
CA ARG A 471 33.28 -42.49 -13.91
C ARG A 471 33.17 -43.42 -12.70
N GLU A 472 32.00 -44.03 -12.48
CA GLU A 472 31.70 -44.84 -11.29
C GLU A 472 32.29 -46.25 -11.43
N PHE A 473 32.07 -46.91 -12.57
CA PHE A 473 32.50 -48.29 -12.79
C PHE A 473 33.78 -48.44 -13.61
N ARG A 474 34.29 -47.33 -14.19
CA ARG A 474 35.48 -47.31 -15.06
C ARG A 474 35.40 -48.29 -16.24
N LEU A 475 34.20 -48.55 -16.73
CA LEU A 475 33.95 -49.40 -17.88
C LEU A 475 33.79 -48.53 -19.14
N PRO A 476 34.33 -48.94 -20.30
CA PRO A 476 34.13 -48.22 -21.54
C PRO A 476 32.70 -48.41 -22.05
N LEU A 477 32.12 -47.34 -22.59
CA LEU A 477 30.93 -47.44 -23.45
C LEU A 477 31.40 -47.88 -24.85
N LEU A 478 31.10 -49.13 -25.21
CA LEU A 478 31.60 -49.78 -26.43
C LEU A 478 30.94 -49.26 -27.69
N ALA A 479 29.63 -49.03 -27.63
CA ALA A 479 28.86 -48.44 -28.71
C ALA A 479 27.54 -47.87 -28.20
N GLU A 480 27.08 -46.82 -28.88
CA GLU A 480 25.69 -46.38 -28.86
C GLU A 480 25.00 -47.00 -30.07
N VAL A 481 23.97 -47.81 -29.87
CA VAL A 481 23.30 -48.54 -30.94
C VAL A 481 21.95 -47.89 -31.25
N PRO A 482 21.73 -47.37 -32.47
CA PRO A 482 20.52 -46.62 -32.80
C PRO A 482 19.29 -47.54 -32.82
N ARG A 483 18.12 -46.97 -32.50
CA ARG A 483 16.86 -47.71 -32.52
C ARG A 483 16.41 -48.03 -33.96
N GLY A 484 16.37 -49.32 -34.30
CA GLY A 484 15.78 -49.82 -35.54
C GLY A 484 14.34 -50.33 -35.39
N LYS A 485 13.57 -50.32 -36.48
CA LYS A 485 12.31 -51.06 -36.58
C LYS A 485 12.60 -52.43 -37.21
N LEU A 486 12.58 -53.49 -36.41
CA LEU A 486 12.72 -54.85 -36.91
C LEU A 486 11.45 -55.23 -37.68
N GLY A 487 11.60 -55.63 -38.94
CA GLY A 487 10.52 -56.22 -39.74
C GLY A 487 10.31 -57.70 -39.42
N GLY A 488 9.40 -58.36 -40.14
CA GLY A 488 9.07 -59.78 -39.93
C GLY A 488 10.23 -60.77 -40.13
N GLY A 489 11.30 -60.37 -40.81
CA GLY A 489 12.49 -61.19 -41.08
C GLY A 489 13.60 -61.16 -40.02
N GLY A 490 13.36 -60.51 -38.87
CA GLY A 490 14.32 -60.49 -37.76
C GLY A 490 15.56 -59.61 -37.99
N VAL A 491 16.54 -59.78 -37.09
CA VAL A 491 17.72 -58.90 -36.96
C VAL A 491 18.72 -59.12 -38.10
N SER A 492 18.93 -60.38 -38.50
CA SER A 492 19.87 -60.76 -39.56
C SER A 492 19.46 -60.16 -40.91
N GLU A 493 18.17 -60.18 -41.26
CA GLU A 493 17.67 -59.57 -42.50
C GLU A 493 17.75 -58.04 -42.44
N TRP A 494 17.38 -57.44 -41.31
CA TRP A 494 17.39 -55.97 -41.15
C TRP A 494 18.79 -55.36 -41.28
N MET A 495 19.83 -56.06 -40.80
CA MET A 495 21.23 -55.62 -40.95
C MET A 495 21.69 -55.46 -42.40
N HIS A 496 21.05 -56.14 -43.36
CA HIS A 496 21.39 -56.04 -44.78
C HIS A 496 20.60 -54.94 -45.51
N ARG A 497 19.67 -54.25 -44.83
CA ARG A 497 18.88 -53.16 -45.39
C ARG A 497 19.61 -51.81 -45.25
N PRO A 498 19.33 -50.82 -46.12
CA PRO A 498 19.94 -49.48 -46.04
C PRO A 498 19.71 -48.79 -44.68
N GLU A 499 18.56 -49.03 -44.06
CA GLU A 499 18.19 -48.50 -42.74
C GLU A 499 19.02 -49.11 -41.59
N GLY A 500 19.69 -50.25 -41.82
CA GLY A 500 20.50 -50.96 -40.82
C GLY A 500 21.97 -50.51 -40.77
N VAL A 501 22.43 -49.61 -41.65
CA VAL A 501 23.86 -49.26 -41.79
C VAL A 501 24.44 -48.69 -40.49
N ALA A 502 23.76 -47.74 -39.85
CA ALA A 502 24.22 -47.14 -38.59
C ALA A 502 24.29 -48.16 -37.44
N PHE A 503 23.39 -49.13 -37.43
CA PHE A 503 23.40 -50.25 -36.48
C PHE A 503 24.55 -51.20 -36.74
N VAL A 504 24.78 -51.60 -38.00
CA VAL A 504 25.92 -52.46 -38.38
C VAL A 504 27.25 -51.81 -38.01
N GLU A 505 27.40 -50.50 -38.20
CA GLU A 505 28.61 -49.78 -37.82
C GLU A 505 28.81 -49.73 -36.30
N ALA A 506 27.75 -49.47 -35.53
CA ALA A 506 27.80 -49.55 -34.06
C ALA A 506 28.22 -50.97 -33.59
N MET A 507 27.68 -52.02 -34.21
CA MET A 507 28.05 -53.40 -33.88
C MET A 507 29.47 -53.77 -34.33
N ARG A 508 30.01 -53.16 -35.40
CA ARG A 508 31.45 -53.26 -35.77
C ARG A 508 32.35 -52.59 -34.74
N GLN A 509 31.92 -51.49 -34.12
CA GLN A 509 32.64 -50.86 -33.00
C GLN A 509 32.67 -51.77 -31.78
N VAL A 510 31.54 -52.40 -31.43
CA VAL A 510 31.50 -53.42 -30.37
C VAL A 510 32.48 -54.55 -30.66
N ARG A 511 32.45 -55.11 -31.88
CA ARG A 511 33.38 -56.17 -32.30
C ARG A 511 34.84 -55.78 -32.16
N THR A 512 35.19 -54.58 -32.62
CA THR A 512 36.56 -54.05 -32.57
C THR A 512 36.99 -53.86 -31.12
N SER A 513 36.14 -53.30 -30.28
CA SER A 513 36.44 -53.07 -28.87
C SER A 513 36.60 -54.38 -28.10
N LEU A 514 35.79 -55.40 -28.43
CA LEU A 514 35.89 -56.74 -27.86
C LEU A 514 37.23 -57.40 -28.20
N LEU A 515 37.72 -57.25 -29.43
CA LEU A 515 39.06 -57.74 -29.84
C LEU A 515 40.18 -57.12 -28.99
N PHE A 516 40.03 -55.86 -28.57
CA PHE A 516 41.00 -55.13 -27.74
C PHE A 516 40.72 -55.19 -26.24
N SER A 517 39.63 -55.83 -25.81
CA SER A 517 39.20 -55.87 -24.40
C SER A 517 40.02 -56.83 -23.53
N ALA A 518 40.74 -57.77 -24.14
CA ALA A 518 41.55 -58.78 -23.47
C ALA A 518 42.92 -58.97 -24.14
N THR A 519 43.85 -59.63 -23.44
CA THR A 519 45.21 -59.90 -23.95
C THR A 519 45.20 -60.87 -25.15
N SER A 520 44.14 -61.67 -25.28
CA SER A 520 43.87 -62.56 -26.40
C SER A 520 42.42 -62.40 -26.86
N GLU A 521 42.14 -62.65 -28.14
CA GLU A 521 40.79 -62.61 -28.70
C GLU A 521 39.85 -63.52 -27.87
N PRO A 522 38.79 -62.96 -27.24
CA PRO A 522 37.92 -63.74 -26.36
C PRO A 522 37.11 -64.74 -27.20
N LYS A 523 37.14 -66.01 -26.78
CA LYS A 523 36.45 -67.09 -27.48
C LYS A 523 35.07 -67.37 -26.92
N VAL A 524 34.84 -67.14 -25.63
CA VAL A 524 33.54 -67.31 -25.00
C VAL A 524 33.09 -65.96 -24.47
N VAL A 525 31.99 -65.42 -24.99
CA VAL A 525 31.51 -64.08 -24.66
C VAL A 525 30.06 -64.12 -24.22
N MET A 526 29.80 -63.62 -23.02
CA MET A 526 28.46 -63.48 -22.46
C MET A 526 27.83 -62.15 -22.89
N VAL A 527 26.54 -62.15 -23.23
CA VAL A 527 25.73 -60.94 -23.40
C VAL A 527 24.65 -60.93 -22.34
N THR A 528 24.63 -59.89 -21.50
CA THR A 528 23.65 -59.74 -20.41
C THR A 528 23.14 -58.30 -20.31
N SER A 529 22.15 -58.06 -19.46
CA SER A 529 21.56 -56.73 -19.26
C SER A 529 21.08 -56.51 -17.83
N ALA A 530 20.72 -55.27 -17.48
CA ALA A 530 20.12 -54.98 -16.17
C ALA A 530 18.68 -55.52 -16.11
N ASP A 531 17.89 -55.25 -17.15
CA ASP A 531 16.45 -55.51 -17.17
C ASP A 531 16.02 -56.31 -18.42
N ALA A 532 14.83 -56.91 -18.36
CA ALA A 532 14.24 -57.58 -19.51
C ALA A 532 13.88 -56.55 -20.61
N GLY A 533 14.10 -56.90 -21.88
CA GLY A 533 13.82 -56.02 -23.02
C GLY A 533 14.92 -55.01 -23.38
N ASP A 534 16.10 -55.07 -22.75
CA ASP A 534 17.24 -54.20 -23.10
C ASP A 534 17.87 -54.52 -24.47
N GLY A 535 17.49 -55.63 -25.10
CA GLY A 535 17.92 -56.02 -26.44
C GLY A 535 19.16 -56.91 -26.51
N LYS A 536 19.55 -57.56 -25.40
CA LYS A 536 20.62 -58.56 -25.32
C LYS A 536 20.57 -59.61 -26.45
N THR A 537 19.47 -60.35 -26.60
CA THR A 537 19.28 -61.32 -27.70
C THR A 537 19.50 -60.71 -29.08
N THR A 538 19.01 -59.48 -29.32
CA THR A 538 19.23 -58.74 -30.57
C THR A 538 20.71 -58.42 -30.79
N MET A 539 21.42 -57.96 -29.76
CA MET A 539 22.87 -57.72 -29.83
C MET A 539 23.64 -59.02 -30.06
N THR A 540 23.24 -60.12 -29.42
CA THR A 540 23.85 -61.45 -29.58
C THR A 540 23.75 -61.94 -31.01
N ILE A 541 22.54 -61.91 -31.60
CA ILE A 541 22.31 -62.33 -33.00
C ILE A 541 23.07 -61.42 -33.97
N ALA A 542 23.08 -60.10 -33.72
CA ALA A 542 23.78 -59.15 -34.57
C ALA A 542 25.31 -59.39 -34.54
N LEU A 543 25.90 -59.63 -33.37
CA LEU A 543 27.32 -59.99 -33.26
C LEU A 543 27.60 -61.32 -33.95
N ALA A 544 26.76 -62.34 -33.75
CA ALA A 544 26.92 -63.64 -34.37
C ALA A 544 26.95 -63.52 -35.90
N THR A 545 25.99 -62.77 -36.45
CA THR A 545 25.89 -62.47 -37.89
C THR A 545 27.16 -61.76 -38.40
N LEU A 546 27.68 -60.78 -37.66
CA LEU A 546 28.91 -60.06 -38.05
C LEU A 546 30.15 -60.94 -38.04
N TYR A 547 30.34 -61.78 -37.02
CA TYR A 547 31.50 -62.67 -36.94
C TYR A 547 31.41 -63.79 -37.98
N ALA A 548 30.22 -64.36 -38.20
CA ALA A 548 29.98 -65.34 -39.25
C ALA A 548 30.24 -64.76 -40.66
N SER A 549 29.84 -63.50 -40.90
CA SER A 549 30.04 -62.84 -42.21
C SER A 549 31.52 -62.67 -42.59
N VAL A 550 32.43 -62.69 -41.62
CA VAL A 550 33.88 -62.63 -41.84
C VAL A 550 34.55 -64.01 -41.79
N GLY A 551 33.76 -65.09 -41.86
CA GLY A 551 34.24 -66.47 -41.98
C GLY A 551 34.65 -67.13 -40.67
N LYS A 552 34.33 -66.54 -39.51
CA LYS A 552 34.56 -67.18 -38.21
C LYS A 552 33.49 -68.24 -37.95
N ARG A 553 33.87 -69.37 -37.35
CA ARG A 553 32.91 -70.38 -36.87
C ARG A 553 32.31 -69.89 -35.56
N VAL A 554 31.04 -69.51 -35.60
CA VAL A 554 30.33 -68.92 -34.45
C VAL A 554 29.23 -69.87 -33.98
N LEU A 555 29.13 -70.04 -32.67
CA LEU A 555 28.02 -70.70 -32.00
C LEU A 555 27.30 -69.70 -31.09
N VAL A 556 25.98 -69.64 -31.19
CA VAL A 556 25.13 -68.93 -30.23
C VAL A 556 24.49 -69.95 -29.29
N LEU A 557 24.84 -69.83 -28.01
CA LEU A 557 24.28 -70.61 -26.92
C LEU A 557 23.15 -69.82 -26.25
N ASP A 558 21.97 -70.40 -26.18
CA ASP A 558 20.93 -69.88 -25.31
C ASP A 558 21.31 -70.19 -23.86
N GLY A 559 21.50 -69.15 -23.05
CA GLY A 559 21.75 -69.21 -21.61
C GLY A 559 20.54 -68.78 -20.78
N ASP A 560 19.42 -68.40 -21.40
CA ASP A 560 18.16 -68.06 -20.74
C ASP A 560 17.22 -69.26 -20.68
N LEU A 561 17.49 -70.13 -19.70
CA LEU A 561 16.67 -71.27 -19.33
C LEU A 561 15.19 -70.96 -19.08
N ARG A 562 14.88 -69.71 -18.75
CA ARG A 562 13.55 -69.29 -18.29
C ARG A 562 12.71 -68.81 -19.45
N ARG A 563 13.34 -68.19 -20.44
CA ARG A 563 12.67 -67.66 -21.62
C ARG A 563 13.62 -67.67 -22.83
N SER A 564 13.69 -68.81 -23.50
CA SER A 564 14.39 -68.92 -24.78
C SER A 564 13.72 -68.04 -25.84
N ASN A 565 14.39 -66.96 -26.23
CA ASN A 565 14.01 -66.15 -27.39
C ASN A 565 14.76 -66.61 -28.66
N LEU A 566 15.68 -67.57 -28.53
CA LEU A 566 16.44 -68.11 -29.65
C LEU A 566 15.74 -69.32 -30.29
N THR A 567 14.85 -70.04 -29.58
CA THR A 567 14.09 -71.15 -30.17
C THR A 567 13.25 -70.70 -31.38
N SER A 568 12.71 -69.47 -31.36
CA SER A 568 11.95 -68.92 -32.49
C SER A 568 12.78 -68.68 -33.75
N LEU A 569 14.11 -68.75 -33.66
CA LEU A 569 15.03 -68.60 -34.79
C LEU A 569 15.39 -69.94 -35.44
N THR A 570 14.98 -71.06 -34.85
CA THR A 570 15.35 -72.41 -35.31
C THR A 570 14.12 -73.16 -35.84
N THR A 571 14.30 -73.92 -36.91
CA THR A 571 13.24 -74.72 -37.57
C THR A 571 13.15 -76.18 -37.07
N LYS A 572 14.00 -76.60 -36.11
CA LYS A 572 14.18 -78.00 -35.69
C LYS A 572 13.42 -78.40 -34.40
N ASN A 573 13.25 -79.71 -34.25
CA ASN A 573 12.47 -80.46 -33.23
C ASN A 573 12.89 -80.16 -31.77
N GLU A 574 11.90 -80.08 -30.85
CA GLU A 574 12.10 -79.75 -29.42
C GLU A 574 12.95 -80.77 -28.62
N GLU A 575 13.22 -81.96 -29.19
CA GLU A 575 13.87 -83.08 -28.50
C GLU A 575 15.42 -83.02 -28.50
N GLN A 576 16.04 -82.21 -29.36
CA GLN A 576 17.51 -82.07 -29.49
C GLN A 576 17.98 -80.72 -28.94
N ASN A 577 18.02 -80.59 -27.61
CA ASN A 577 18.29 -79.32 -26.92
C ASN A 577 19.43 -79.44 -25.89
N LEU A 578 19.89 -78.29 -25.37
CA LEU A 578 20.98 -78.20 -24.40
C LEU A 578 20.69 -78.96 -23.09
N THR A 579 19.44 -79.09 -22.66
CA THR A 579 19.09 -79.91 -21.48
C THR A 579 19.37 -81.40 -21.75
N ALA A 580 18.94 -81.91 -22.91
CA ALA A 580 19.18 -83.30 -23.32
C ALA A 580 20.68 -83.58 -23.52
N LEU A 581 21.44 -82.59 -24.02
CA LEU A 581 22.89 -82.67 -24.13
C LEU A 581 23.58 -82.78 -22.75
N LEU A 582 23.18 -81.94 -21.79
CA LEU A 582 23.79 -81.92 -20.45
C LEU A 582 23.45 -83.18 -19.63
N ASN A 583 22.31 -83.82 -19.92
CA ASN A 583 21.93 -85.12 -19.36
C ASN A 583 22.68 -86.30 -20.01
N GLY A 584 23.33 -86.08 -21.17
CA GLY A 584 24.03 -87.12 -21.93
C GLY A 584 23.12 -87.94 -22.85
N ASP A 585 21.88 -87.49 -23.08
CA ASP A 585 20.89 -88.17 -23.92
C ASP A 585 21.19 -88.01 -25.43
N VAL A 586 21.93 -86.96 -25.78
CA VAL A 586 22.23 -86.56 -27.17
C VAL A 586 23.68 -86.10 -27.27
N SER A 587 24.35 -86.31 -28.40
CA SER A 587 25.71 -85.79 -28.62
C SER A 587 25.72 -84.28 -28.90
N VAL A 588 26.88 -83.62 -28.70
CA VAL A 588 27.03 -82.17 -28.97
C VAL A 588 26.68 -81.87 -30.43
N GLU A 589 27.15 -82.70 -31.35
CA GLU A 589 26.95 -82.54 -32.78
C GLU A 589 25.47 -82.69 -33.20
N GLU A 590 24.72 -83.56 -32.52
CA GLU A 590 23.29 -83.76 -32.78
C GLU A 590 22.40 -82.65 -32.16
N SER A 591 22.87 -82.01 -31.08
CA SER A 591 22.16 -80.92 -30.40
C SER A 591 22.30 -79.54 -31.07
N ILE A 592 23.27 -79.40 -31.97
CA ILE A 592 23.54 -78.13 -32.66
C ILE A 592 22.64 -77.99 -33.88
N VAL A 593 21.90 -76.88 -33.94
CA VAL A 593 21.05 -76.55 -35.08
C VAL A 593 21.86 -75.76 -36.10
N LEU A 594 22.01 -76.38 -37.27
CA LEU A 594 22.53 -75.76 -38.49
C LEU A 594 21.34 -75.21 -39.27
N ASP A 595 21.12 -73.91 -39.20
CA ASP A 595 20.11 -73.24 -40.04
C ASP A 595 20.79 -72.72 -41.33
N PRO A 596 20.35 -73.11 -42.53
CA PRO A 596 20.95 -72.63 -43.78
C PRO A 596 20.91 -71.11 -43.97
N ASP A 597 19.93 -70.44 -43.36
CA ASP A 597 19.75 -68.99 -43.47
C ASP A 597 20.59 -68.23 -42.44
N LEU A 598 20.97 -68.88 -41.33
CA LEU A 598 21.87 -68.34 -40.32
C LEU A 598 23.28 -68.88 -40.57
N LYS A 599 24.22 -68.03 -40.99
CA LYS A 599 25.63 -68.41 -41.22
C LYS A 599 26.40 -68.82 -39.93
N PHE A 600 25.70 -69.06 -38.82
CA PHE A 600 26.24 -69.43 -37.52
C PHE A 600 25.37 -70.53 -36.90
N ASP A 601 25.98 -71.29 -36.00
CA ASP A 601 25.34 -72.42 -35.34
C ASP A 601 24.58 -71.95 -34.10
N VAL A 602 23.49 -72.63 -33.74
CA VAL A 602 22.68 -72.30 -32.56
C VAL A 602 22.47 -73.53 -31.68
N LEU A 603 22.62 -73.36 -30.37
CA LEU A 603 22.31 -74.36 -29.36
C LEU A 603 21.31 -73.78 -28.37
N THR A 604 20.06 -74.27 -28.42
CA THR A 604 18.92 -73.75 -27.63
C THR A 604 18.53 -74.70 -26.50
N PHE A 605 17.81 -74.17 -25.51
CA PHE A 605 17.14 -74.97 -24.47
C PHE A 605 15.75 -75.42 -24.90
N ALA A 606 15.23 -76.48 -24.27
CA ALA A 606 13.83 -76.86 -24.41
C ALA A 606 12.90 -75.72 -23.95
N ASN A 607 11.75 -75.56 -24.59
CA ASN A 607 10.76 -74.52 -24.25
C ASN A 607 10.10 -74.70 -22.86
N SER A 608 10.46 -75.74 -22.11
CA SER A 608 9.91 -76.08 -20.79
C SER A 608 11.01 -76.21 -19.73
N MET A 609 10.95 -75.34 -18.72
CA MET A 609 11.87 -75.38 -17.58
C MET A 609 11.54 -76.57 -16.68
N THR A 610 12.48 -77.49 -16.48
CA THR A 610 12.35 -78.61 -15.53
C THR A 610 13.27 -78.38 -14.33
N PRO A 611 13.03 -78.99 -13.15
CA PRO A 611 13.97 -78.94 -12.02
C PRO A 611 15.39 -79.38 -12.41
N ALA A 612 15.51 -80.36 -13.31
CA ALA A 612 16.79 -80.81 -13.86
C ALA A 612 17.51 -79.73 -14.70
N SER A 613 16.77 -78.81 -15.33
CA SER A 613 17.34 -77.72 -16.13
C SER A 613 18.12 -76.70 -15.27
N VAL A 614 17.73 -76.48 -14.01
CA VAL A 614 18.40 -75.55 -13.08
C VAL A 614 19.66 -76.20 -12.47
N ASP A 615 19.59 -77.49 -12.15
CA ASP A 615 20.75 -78.25 -11.69
C ASP A 615 21.82 -78.42 -12.78
N ALA A 616 21.40 -78.48 -14.06
CA ALA A 616 22.30 -78.63 -15.21
C ALA A 616 23.29 -77.46 -15.40
N LEU A 617 22.95 -76.23 -15.00
CA LEU A 617 23.88 -75.08 -15.01
C LEU A 617 24.85 -75.08 -13.83
N SER A 618 24.60 -75.86 -12.78
CA SER A 618 25.38 -75.87 -11.54
C SER A 618 26.46 -76.97 -11.48
N MET A 619 26.74 -77.64 -12.61
CA MET A 619 27.61 -78.83 -12.65
C MET A 619 28.91 -78.65 -13.45
N PRO A 620 29.96 -79.46 -13.14
CA PRO A 620 31.17 -79.63 -13.96
C PRO A 620 30.91 -79.99 -15.45
N SER A 621 29.71 -80.47 -15.78
CA SER A 621 29.28 -80.80 -17.15
C SER A 621 29.14 -79.55 -18.03
N PHE A 622 28.60 -78.44 -17.50
CA PHE A 622 28.50 -77.20 -18.27
C PHE A 622 29.88 -76.59 -18.53
N GLU A 623 30.78 -76.62 -17.55
CA GLU A 623 32.18 -76.23 -17.76
C GLU A 623 32.89 -77.12 -18.79
N ALA A 624 32.67 -78.44 -18.73
CA ALA A 624 33.19 -79.38 -19.73
C ALA A 624 32.64 -79.08 -21.14
N LEU A 625 31.36 -78.74 -21.25
CA LEU A 625 30.73 -78.32 -22.50
C LEU A 625 31.38 -77.04 -23.03
N ILE A 626 31.48 -75.97 -22.23
CA ILE A 626 32.11 -74.71 -22.64
C ILE A 626 33.56 -74.94 -23.10
N ARG A 627 34.32 -75.82 -22.42
CA ARG A 627 35.68 -76.19 -22.85
C ARG A 627 35.70 -76.90 -24.21
N ARG A 628 34.75 -77.80 -24.47
CA ARG A 628 34.61 -78.49 -25.76
C ARG A 628 34.22 -77.50 -26.87
N LEU A 629 33.23 -76.64 -26.62
CA LEU A 629 32.79 -75.63 -27.57
C LEU A 629 33.91 -74.63 -27.91
N ARG A 630 34.70 -74.22 -26.91
CA ARG A 630 35.88 -73.34 -27.07
C ARG A 630 36.95 -73.93 -27.99
N ALA A 631 37.05 -75.26 -28.09
CA ALA A 631 37.99 -75.94 -28.99
C ALA A 631 37.45 -76.03 -30.43
N SER A 632 36.13 -76.20 -30.59
CA SER A 632 35.48 -76.40 -31.88
C SER A 632 35.12 -75.10 -32.61
N TYR A 633 34.83 -74.03 -31.88
CA TYR A 633 34.39 -72.74 -32.44
C TYR A 633 35.44 -71.65 -32.26
N ASP A 634 35.41 -70.67 -33.16
CA ASP A 634 36.26 -69.48 -33.08
C ASP A 634 35.64 -68.46 -32.11
N LEU A 635 34.31 -68.44 -31.98
CA LEU A 635 33.56 -67.64 -31.03
C LEU A 635 32.28 -68.37 -30.55
N VAL A 636 32.05 -68.37 -29.25
CA VAL A 636 30.84 -68.84 -28.57
C VAL A 636 30.19 -67.64 -27.89
N LEU A 637 29.01 -67.25 -28.35
CA LEU A 637 28.20 -66.18 -27.77
C LEU A 637 27.12 -66.78 -26.88
N ILE A 638 27.02 -66.34 -25.63
CA ILE A 638 26.01 -66.84 -24.69
C ILE A 638 25.00 -65.73 -24.40
N ASP A 639 23.75 -65.90 -24.83
CA ASP A 639 22.65 -64.99 -24.48
C ASP A 639 22.12 -65.32 -23.09
N THR A 640 22.14 -64.39 -22.14
CA THR A 640 21.81 -64.71 -20.73
C THR A 640 20.60 -63.92 -20.22
N PRO A 641 19.91 -64.40 -19.18
CA PRO A 641 18.85 -63.63 -18.55
C PRO A 641 19.42 -62.32 -17.96
N PRO A 642 18.59 -61.28 -17.75
CA PRO A 642 19.05 -60.07 -17.10
C PRO A 642 19.54 -60.36 -15.67
N VAL A 643 20.64 -59.71 -15.26
CA VAL A 643 21.31 -59.90 -13.96
C VAL A 643 20.38 -59.63 -12.78
N SER A 644 19.39 -58.76 -12.96
CA SER A 644 18.41 -58.45 -11.90
C SER A 644 17.41 -59.59 -11.64
N PHE A 645 17.22 -60.51 -12.60
CA PHE A 645 16.14 -61.50 -12.56
C PHE A 645 16.59 -62.93 -12.25
N ALA A 646 17.83 -63.32 -12.58
CA ALA A 646 18.31 -64.69 -12.37
C ALA A 646 19.80 -64.76 -12.02
N SER A 647 20.16 -65.67 -11.11
CA SER A 647 21.55 -65.97 -10.74
C SER A 647 22.34 -66.65 -11.85
N ASP A 648 21.64 -67.18 -12.86
CA ASP A 648 22.18 -67.97 -13.98
C ASP A 648 23.25 -67.18 -14.77
N ALA A 649 23.02 -65.88 -15.00
CA ALA A 649 23.99 -65.00 -15.67
C ALA A 649 25.28 -64.80 -14.85
N LEU A 650 25.20 -64.83 -13.51
CA LEU A 650 26.38 -64.72 -12.65
C LEU A 650 27.22 -66.00 -12.70
N VAL A 651 26.58 -67.18 -12.74
CA VAL A 651 27.27 -68.47 -12.85
C VAL A 651 27.94 -68.60 -14.22
N ILE A 652 27.20 -68.36 -15.31
CA ILE A 652 27.73 -68.39 -16.68
C ILE A 652 28.89 -67.41 -16.83
N GLY A 653 28.78 -66.21 -16.24
CA GLY A 653 29.82 -65.17 -16.27
C GLY A 653 31.17 -65.61 -15.69
N THR A 654 31.23 -66.63 -14.84
CA THR A 654 32.50 -67.17 -14.32
C THR A 654 33.26 -68.04 -15.33
N LEU A 655 32.60 -68.48 -16.41
CA LEU A 655 33.14 -69.41 -17.42
C LEU A 655 33.50 -68.72 -18.75
N VAL A 656 33.26 -67.42 -18.86
CA VAL A 656 33.47 -66.65 -20.09
C VAL A 656 34.78 -65.86 -20.06
N ASP A 657 35.29 -65.53 -21.25
CA ASP A 657 36.50 -64.70 -21.41
C ASP A 657 36.16 -63.20 -21.32
N ALA A 658 34.94 -62.83 -21.73
CA ALA A 658 34.46 -61.45 -21.70
C ALA A 658 32.93 -61.39 -21.59
N SER A 659 32.42 -60.28 -21.06
CA SER A 659 30.99 -60.01 -20.88
C SER A 659 30.63 -58.64 -21.43
N LEU A 660 29.56 -58.60 -22.23
CA LEU A 660 28.97 -57.39 -22.78
C LEU A 660 27.70 -57.05 -22.00
N PHE A 661 27.64 -55.84 -21.48
CA PHE A 661 26.50 -55.37 -20.69
C PHE A 661 25.63 -54.43 -21.51
N VAL A 662 24.40 -54.84 -21.81
CA VAL A 662 23.47 -54.08 -22.66
C VAL A 662 22.51 -53.27 -21.80
N THR A 663 22.32 -52.00 -22.15
CA THR A 663 21.33 -51.09 -21.57
C THR A 663 20.41 -50.56 -22.65
N ARG A 664 19.21 -50.13 -22.28
CA ARG A 664 18.26 -49.44 -23.17
C ARG A 664 18.24 -47.96 -22.88
N ASN A 665 18.61 -47.14 -23.86
CA ASN A 665 18.64 -45.69 -23.77
C ASN A 665 17.24 -45.14 -23.40
N GLY A 666 17.20 -44.36 -22.31
CA GLY A 666 15.97 -43.81 -21.74
C GLY A 666 14.98 -44.85 -21.18
N GLY A 667 15.37 -46.13 -21.16
CA GLY A 667 14.50 -47.24 -20.83
C GLY A 667 14.93 -48.07 -19.62
N THR A 668 16.24 -48.23 -19.41
CA THR A 668 16.81 -48.90 -18.23
C THR A 668 17.05 -47.86 -17.13
N ARG A 669 16.62 -48.16 -15.91
CA ARG A 669 16.83 -47.25 -14.77
C ARG A 669 18.30 -47.27 -14.35
N LEU A 670 18.86 -46.10 -14.06
CA LEU A 670 20.26 -45.96 -13.66
C LEU A 670 20.60 -46.81 -12.42
N ASP A 671 19.69 -46.90 -11.45
CA ASP A 671 19.88 -47.73 -10.26
C ASP A 671 19.88 -49.23 -10.56
N SER A 672 19.11 -49.68 -11.56
CA SER A 672 19.17 -51.07 -12.03
C SER A 672 20.53 -51.39 -12.66
N VAL A 673 21.06 -50.45 -13.46
CA VAL A 673 22.41 -50.56 -14.03
C VAL A 673 23.47 -50.64 -12.95
N ARG A 674 23.43 -49.74 -11.95
CA ARG A 674 24.37 -49.76 -10.82
C ARG A 674 24.36 -51.10 -10.09
N ARG A 675 23.18 -51.57 -9.68
CA ARG A 675 23.06 -52.84 -8.96
C ARG A 675 23.57 -54.03 -9.76
N ALA A 676 23.26 -54.08 -11.06
CA ALA A 676 23.69 -55.17 -11.94
C ALA A 676 25.21 -55.17 -12.16
N LEU A 677 25.80 -54.01 -12.46
CA LEU A 677 27.25 -53.88 -12.65
C LEU A 677 28.02 -54.16 -11.36
N SER A 678 27.56 -53.67 -10.20
CA SER A 678 28.18 -53.98 -8.91
C SER A 678 28.24 -55.48 -8.66
N ARG A 679 27.14 -56.22 -8.89
CA ARG A 679 27.11 -57.68 -8.71
C ARG A 679 28.07 -58.42 -9.66
N LEU A 680 28.15 -58.00 -10.92
CA LEU A 680 29.05 -58.61 -11.90
C LEU A 680 30.53 -58.39 -11.49
N LEU A 681 30.86 -57.19 -11.04
CA LEU A 681 32.21 -56.83 -10.57
C LEU A 681 32.58 -57.53 -9.26
N GLU A 682 31.65 -57.65 -8.31
CA GLU A 682 31.82 -58.41 -7.06
C GLU A 682 32.18 -59.87 -7.33
N MET A 683 31.53 -60.48 -8.32
CA MET A 683 31.81 -61.86 -8.77
C MET A 683 33.04 -61.98 -9.66
N LYS A 684 33.78 -60.89 -9.91
CA LYS A 684 34.97 -60.82 -10.77
C LYS A 684 34.71 -61.29 -12.21
N ILE A 685 33.50 -61.09 -12.72
CA ILE A 685 33.14 -61.42 -14.09
C ILE A 685 33.85 -60.45 -15.04
N PRO A 686 34.53 -60.92 -16.10
CA PRO A 686 35.32 -60.06 -16.98
C PRO A 686 34.41 -59.20 -17.86
N LEU A 687 34.20 -57.94 -17.48
CA LEU A 687 33.36 -57.00 -18.23
C LEU A 687 34.19 -56.27 -19.31
N ALA A 688 33.86 -56.52 -20.58
CA ALA A 688 34.51 -55.83 -21.70
C ALA A 688 34.01 -54.38 -21.83
N GLY A 689 32.73 -54.13 -21.53
CA GLY A 689 32.15 -52.80 -21.52
C GLY A 689 30.63 -52.80 -21.69
N VAL A 690 30.08 -51.60 -21.81
CA VAL A 690 28.63 -51.36 -21.87
C VAL A 690 28.19 -50.99 -23.29
N ILE A 691 27.04 -51.50 -23.73
CA ILE A 691 26.40 -51.16 -24.99
C ILE A 691 25.10 -50.40 -24.66
N ASP A 692 24.99 -49.15 -25.11
CA ASP A 692 23.76 -48.37 -24.94
C ASP A 692 22.88 -48.50 -26.18
N ASN A 693 21.85 -49.33 -26.07
CA ASN A 693 20.96 -49.72 -27.15
C ASN A 693 19.73 -48.81 -27.28
N MET A 694 19.15 -48.72 -28.48
CA MET A 694 17.98 -47.91 -28.81
C MET A 694 18.18 -46.39 -28.64
N THR A 695 19.38 -45.88 -28.93
CA THR A 695 19.63 -44.43 -28.94
C THR A 695 18.86 -43.75 -30.09
N SER A 696 18.51 -42.47 -29.90
CA SER A 696 17.84 -41.69 -30.95
C SER A 696 18.86 -41.25 -32.01
N GLU A 697 18.51 -41.34 -33.30
CA GLU A 697 19.41 -40.96 -34.41
C GLU A 697 19.94 -39.53 -34.31
N THR A 698 19.16 -38.62 -33.71
CA THR A 698 19.57 -37.22 -33.46
C THR A 698 20.81 -37.10 -32.58
N SER A 699 21.05 -38.06 -31.66
CA SER A 699 22.24 -38.08 -30.80
C SER A 699 23.52 -38.41 -31.57
N MET A 700 23.44 -39.23 -32.63
CA MET A 700 24.56 -39.53 -33.53
C MET A 700 24.80 -38.43 -34.57
N GLN A 701 23.74 -37.83 -35.14
CA GLN A 701 23.84 -36.77 -36.15
C GLN A 701 24.57 -35.51 -35.66
N THR A 702 24.65 -35.27 -34.35
CA THR A 702 25.39 -34.12 -33.79
C THR A 702 26.91 -34.34 -33.80
N ARG A 703 27.41 -35.54 -34.16
CA ARG A 703 28.85 -35.88 -34.11
C ARG A 703 29.50 -36.23 -35.45
N TYR A 704 28.74 -36.34 -36.54
CA TYR A 704 29.29 -36.35 -37.91
C TYR A 704 28.32 -35.61 -38.85
N PRO A 705 28.79 -34.66 -39.68
CA PRO A 705 27.95 -34.05 -40.69
C PRO A 705 27.58 -35.09 -41.76
N SER A 706 26.29 -35.35 -41.92
CA SER A 706 25.77 -36.16 -43.01
C SER A 706 25.41 -35.28 -44.21
N ASP A 707 26.30 -35.16 -45.21
CA ASP A 707 26.00 -35.25 -46.66
C ASP A 707 27.31 -35.10 -47.46
N PRO A 708 27.57 -35.97 -48.46
CA PRO A 708 27.65 -35.41 -49.80
C PRO A 708 26.71 -36.18 -50.72
N ARG A 709 25.53 -35.61 -50.88
CA ARG A 709 24.59 -35.83 -51.96
C ARG A 709 25.31 -35.98 -53.32
N PRO A 710 25.09 -37.07 -54.08
CA PRO A 710 25.72 -37.27 -55.38
C PRO A 710 24.82 -36.73 -56.50
N ASP A 711 24.66 -35.40 -56.58
CA ASP A 711 23.80 -34.78 -57.59
C ASP A 711 24.22 -33.35 -57.97
N THR A 712 25.54 -33.09 -58.05
CA THR A 712 26.09 -31.87 -58.67
C THR A 712 27.39 -32.09 -59.45
N TRP A 713 27.39 -33.00 -60.44
CA TRP A 713 28.45 -33.06 -61.46
C TRP A 713 27.92 -33.15 -62.90
N GLN A 714 26.90 -32.33 -63.21
CA GLN A 714 26.57 -32.00 -64.59
C GLN A 714 26.32 -30.50 -64.73
N ARG A 715 27.40 -29.73 -64.94
CA ARG A 715 27.34 -28.49 -65.71
C ARG A 715 28.49 -28.47 -66.73
N PRO A 716 28.22 -28.13 -67.99
CA PRO A 716 29.25 -28.08 -69.03
C PRO A 716 30.21 -26.93 -68.75
N LEU A 717 31.49 -27.18 -69.03
CA LEU A 717 32.57 -26.21 -69.00
C LEU A 717 32.23 -25.02 -69.92
N SER A 718 31.84 -23.88 -69.35
CA SER A 718 31.91 -22.61 -70.07
C SER A 718 33.31 -22.03 -69.90
N SER A 719 33.99 -21.90 -71.03
CA SER A 719 35.27 -21.23 -71.22
C SER A 719 35.24 -19.82 -70.63
N ASN A 720 35.96 -19.61 -69.52
CA ASN A 720 36.85 -18.47 -69.29
C ASN A 720 37.36 -18.47 -67.84
N ALA A 721 38.61 -18.04 -67.70
CA ALA A 721 39.38 -17.85 -66.46
C ALA A 721 39.97 -19.13 -65.86
N VAL A 722 41.25 -19.41 -66.18
CA VAL A 722 42.38 -19.31 -65.23
C VAL A 722 43.69 -19.26 -66.04
N GLN A 723 44.27 -18.07 -66.14
CA GLN A 723 45.72 -17.87 -66.01
C GLN A 723 45.88 -17.17 -64.66
N TYR A 724 46.48 -17.83 -63.68
CA TYR A 724 47.55 -17.29 -62.84
C TYR A 724 47.95 -18.36 -61.82
N ARG A 725 49.22 -18.75 -61.90
CA ARG A 725 49.86 -19.77 -61.06
C ARG A 725 50.61 -19.09 -59.93
N GLN A 726 50.54 -19.75 -58.77
CA GLN A 726 51.61 -19.99 -57.80
C GLN A 726 51.91 -19.01 -56.64
N SER A 727 52.13 -19.69 -55.50
CA SER A 727 52.70 -19.29 -54.20
C SER A 727 51.77 -18.44 -53.35
N VAL A 728 51.51 -18.78 -52.08
CA VAL A 728 52.48 -18.74 -50.97
C VAL A 728 52.14 -19.77 -49.88
N ALA A 729 53.20 -20.33 -49.32
CA ALA A 729 53.22 -21.25 -48.19
C ALA A 729 53.25 -20.53 -46.83
N TYR A 730 52.70 -21.21 -45.82
CA TYR A 730 53.04 -21.22 -44.38
C TYR A 730 53.82 -20.04 -43.77
N GLN A 731 53.23 -19.43 -42.74
CA GLN A 731 53.97 -18.69 -41.70
C GLN A 731 53.33 -18.91 -40.32
N VAL A 732 54.15 -19.43 -39.40
CA VAL A 732 53.94 -19.51 -37.94
C VAL A 732 54.88 -18.45 -37.31
N PRO A 733 54.52 -17.80 -36.18
CA PRO A 733 55.01 -16.48 -35.82
C PRO A 733 56.34 -16.49 -35.07
N ALA A 734 57.09 -15.40 -35.16
CA ALA A 734 58.35 -15.18 -34.46
C ALA A 734 58.19 -14.14 -33.33
N GLU A 735 58.58 -14.52 -32.12
CA GLU A 735 58.87 -13.62 -31.00
C GLU A 735 60.35 -13.19 -31.04
N ASN A 736 60.55 -11.92 -30.69
CA ASN A 736 61.70 -11.31 -29.98
C ASN A 736 63.13 -11.71 -30.37
N PHE A 737 63.91 -10.75 -30.90
CA PHE A 737 65.20 -10.38 -30.31
C PHE A 737 65.70 -9.02 -30.81
N HIS A 738 66.39 -8.33 -29.90
CA HIS A 738 66.83 -6.94 -29.92
C HIS A 738 67.85 -6.55 -31.00
N SER A 739 67.72 -5.26 -31.38
CA SER A 739 68.71 -4.30 -31.87
C SER A 739 70.22 -4.64 -31.76
N ALA A 740 70.95 -4.47 -32.87
CA ALA A 740 72.28 -3.84 -32.87
C ALA A 740 72.67 -3.36 -34.28
N ARG A 741 73.45 -2.27 -34.29
CA ARG A 741 73.85 -1.41 -35.41
C ARG A 741 74.91 -2.02 -36.35
N SER A 742 74.84 -1.55 -37.60
CA SER A 742 75.94 -1.08 -38.48
C SER A 742 77.11 -2.01 -38.86
N ILE A 743 77.28 -2.24 -40.17
CA ILE A 743 78.38 -1.75 -41.05
C ILE A 743 78.34 -2.60 -42.34
N GLY A 744 78.39 -1.95 -43.51
CA GLY A 744 78.29 -2.57 -44.84
C GLY A 744 79.59 -3.21 -45.36
N PRO A 745 79.86 -3.14 -46.68
CA PRO A 745 79.36 -4.09 -47.67
C PRO A 745 80.48 -4.67 -48.57
N ARG A 746 80.23 -5.76 -49.31
CA ARG A 746 80.80 -6.09 -50.65
C ARG A 746 80.34 -7.49 -51.10
N ARG A 747 79.51 -7.62 -52.14
CA ARG A 747 79.83 -7.69 -53.60
C ARG A 747 80.75 -8.85 -54.00
N MET A 748 80.17 -9.87 -54.65
CA MET A 748 80.52 -10.53 -55.93
C MET A 748 79.55 -11.72 -56.09
N GLY A 749 78.91 -12.04 -57.20
CA GLY A 749 79.04 -11.57 -58.57
C GLY A 749 79.27 -12.72 -59.55
N ARG A 750 78.19 -13.42 -59.93
CA ARG A 750 77.92 -14.08 -61.25
C ARG A 750 78.80 -15.26 -61.69
N PRO A 751 78.43 -16.00 -62.77
CA PRO A 751 77.26 -15.88 -63.67
C PRO A 751 76.14 -16.89 -63.42
#